data_AF-A0A7S2IAL6-F1
#
_entry.id   AF-A0A7S2IAL6-F1
#
_cell.length_a   1.000
_cell.length_b   1.000
_cell.length_c   1.000
_cell.angle_alpha   90.00
_cell.angle_beta   90.00
_cell.angle_gamma   90.00
#
_symmetry.space_group_name_H-M   'P 1'
#
loop_
_entity.id
_entity.type
_entity.pdbx_description
1 polymer ?
#
loop_
_entity_poly.entity_id
_entity_poly.type
_entity_poly.pdbx_seq_one_letter_code
_entity_poly.pdbx_strand_id
1 'polypeptide(L)'
;TPRVTPGRMPLEGEPLRVYLCDNPMACPGGPPATCDFLRDRTKVACAWCELGAHVSGNECQECERGPTKFIPVALAGMIAIIGAGGAGIALNKDMILQSKAVVSIGVLAGLMVSSVQSMGVFRSLAMDWFEPLATIYRLCSLVGFNLEILSLPCLFPTASVTVYVFRQLIAPCVASLVFVSIGIQRVSDGPSVDLPVRFCNTFGALMMILFISVTSSALMPLVCYRHPNGSSSMLSDPSILCWASYEHEFAVIAGLTSLVLVVLPFLVLILWATIRYSSIVAGTSSTSRRILQAVRFLFFRFRVECTFYGVVLTLQNLSICLVPVIVREDPAFQICAMTLVFLLGHTVQMVTQPWRDAFVNQVHGIITSAMILFLTCGAASADFQAYQENIKIMGTVIFSVLCAGLLGGVTYGIVARFSNYPWYNYFVCHHKRDAAGQARYLKILFTQSRYSVFIDSDDLKDLDNLFETVRTSVGHLLVYLTREVLTRPWCAGEIATTVARGNKMKLTKVMTDAFLPPTEEELGDLSTYLDLTSANLSQYSITNEHVASAFRKLLSDDYPTVEAAASTHGQARFSSIVAKVLKKKYDESQAAVKPKRGSVLILSDTRDDEATAAAGILASKISLRLSGFMDQGVCLIADDKTVEDDHSLAAEYTQWARACCVILSSGTLRNVLQVKLIGVAMRLPAPYQVIPVATQGFNFPAPTWVVKELPQMWPGASEDVSAVRTFFKRLAITFSTHASDTVIDCQAMQVASSVPTDAAVGQLRSR
;
A
#
# COMPACT_ATOMS: atom_id res chain seq x y z
N THR A 1 47.23 31.30 46.65
CA THR A 1 46.19 30.27 46.50
C THR A 1 46.28 29.65 45.12
N PRO A 2 46.21 28.31 44.99
CA PRO A 2 46.17 27.67 43.67
C PRO A 2 44.96 28.21 42.89
N ARG A 3 45.14 28.45 41.60
CA ARG A 3 44.11 28.93 40.68
C ARG A 3 44.06 28.01 39.46
N VAL A 4 42.87 27.73 38.97
CA VAL A 4 42.67 26.92 37.76
C VAL A 4 42.25 27.80 36.59
N THR A 5 42.55 27.33 35.37
CA THR A 5 42.08 27.95 34.13
C THR A 5 40.55 27.79 33.97
N PRO A 6 39.89 28.65 33.18
CA PRO A 6 38.48 28.47 32.81
C PRO A 6 38.19 27.07 32.25
N GLY A 7 36.94 26.62 32.41
CA GLY A 7 36.48 25.27 32.07
C GLY A 7 36.91 24.17 33.05
N ARG A 8 37.54 24.54 34.17
CA ARG A 8 38.00 23.61 35.20
C ARG A 8 37.59 24.10 36.59
N MET A 9 37.40 23.15 37.52
CA MET A 9 37.16 23.46 38.92
C MET A 9 37.86 22.44 39.84
N PRO A 10 38.49 22.87 40.95
CA PRO A 10 38.78 22.01 42.09
C PRO A 10 37.79 22.25 43.24
N LEU A 11 37.58 21.22 44.07
CA LEU A 11 36.77 21.32 45.29
C LEU A 11 37.57 21.98 46.42
N GLU A 12 36.88 22.61 47.38
CA GLU A 12 37.52 23.30 48.52
C GLU A 12 38.42 22.38 49.36
N GLY A 13 37.97 21.15 49.61
CA GLY A 13 38.73 20.13 50.35
C GLY A 13 39.83 19.42 49.54
N GLU A 14 39.87 19.60 48.22
CA GLU A 14 40.81 18.92 47.33
C GLU A 14 41.41 19.88 46.26
N PRO A 15 42.14 20.93 46.68
CA PRO A 15 42.53 22.04 45.78
C PRO A 15 43.48 21.64 44.64
N LEU A 16 44.09 20.45 44.71
CA LEU A 16 44.98 19.89 43.67
C LEU A 16 44.26 18.91 42.72
N ARG A 17 43.05 18.46 43.04
CA ARG A 17 42.24 17.61 42.15
C ARG A 17 41.40 18.49 41.24
N VAL A 18 41.82 18.54 39.98
CA VAL A 18 41.18 19.38 38.96
C VAL A 18 40.17 18.54 38.18
N TYR A 19 38.91 18.98 38.19
CA TYR A 19 37.82 18.43 37.42
C TYR A 19 37.57 19.30 36.18
N LEU A 20 37.21 18.66 35.08
CA LEU A 20 36.84 19.30 33.81
C LEU A 20 35.32 19.49 33.77
N CYS A 21 34.86 20.63 33.26
CA CYS A 21 33.43 20.93 33.16
C CYS A 21 32.95 20.76 31.72
N ASP A 22 31.81 20.06 31.55
CA ASP A 22 31.16 19.85 30.24
C ASP A 22 30.80 21.18 29.57
N ASN A 23 30.27 22.12 30.35
CA ASN A 23 30.08 23.51 29.93
C ASN A 23 31.20 24.39 30.49
N PRO A 24 32.09 24.95 29.63
CA PRO A 24 33.18 25.81 30.10
C PRO A 24 32.71 27.05 30.86
N MET A 25 31.51 27.57 30.55
CA MET A 25 30.94 28.75 31.21
C MET A 25 30.52 28.46 32.66
N ALA A 26 30.16 27.22 32.98
CA ALA A 26 29.80 26.83 34.35
C ALA A 26 30.99 26.95 35.32
N CYS A 27 32.20 26.89 34.79
CA CYS A 27 33.46 26.92 35.53
C CYS A 27 34.33 28.09 35.04
N PRO A 28 34.13 29.31 35.57
CA PRO A 28 34.87 30.50 35.14
C PRO A 28 36.38 30.43 35.44
N GLY A 29 36.81 29.44 36.23
CA GLY A 29 38.18 29.32 36.73
C GLY A 29 38.43 30.21 37.94
N GLY A 30 39.64 30.13 38.50
CA GLY A 30 40.00 30.85 39.73
C GLY A 30 40.29 29.94 40.93
N PRO A 31 40.09 30.42 42.18
CA PRO A 31 40.33 29.64 43.40
C PRO A 31 39.45 28.37 43.50
N PRO A 32 39.78 27.42 44.41
CA PRO A 32 38.90 26.28 44.69
C PRO A 32 37.46 26.68 45.05
N ALA A 33 36.50 25.82 44.71
CA ALA A 33 35.06 26.04 44.90
C ALA A 33 34.51 27.30 44.21
N THR A 34 35.06 27.65 43.03
CA THR A 34 34.53 28.74 42.19
C THR A 34 33.68 28.16 41.05
N CYS A 35 32.38 28.46 41.08
CA CYS A 35 31.41 28.14 40.03
C CYS A 35 30.67 29.41 39.59
N ASP A 36 30.02 29.33 38.42
CA ASP A 36 29.17 30.40 37.89
C ASP A 36 27.93 30.69 38.78
N PHE A 37 27.20 31.77 38.51
CA PHE A 37 26.06 32.22 39.32
C PHE A 37 25.00 31.11 39.51
N LEU A 38 24.54 30.94 40.77
CA LEU A 38 23.56 29.91 41.20
C LEU A 38 23.99 28.45 40.94
N ARG A 39 25.26 28.17 40.72
CA ARG A 39 25.81 26.80 40.62
C ARG A 39 26.26 26.28 41.99
N ASP A 40 25.96 25.02 42.28
CA ASP A 40 26.35 24.35 43.52
C ASP A 40 27.86 24.07 43.51
N ARG A 41 28.59 24.80 44.35
CA ARG A 41 30.06 24.75 44.49
C ARG A 41 30.57 23.47 45.15
N THR A 42 29.67 22.69 45.77
CA THR A 42 30.01 21.42 46.43
C THR A 42 30.02 20.25 45.45
N LYS A 43 29.43 20.42 44.26
CA LYS A 43 29.29 19.35 43.25
C LYS A 43 30.41 19.43 42.22
N VAL A 44 30.95 18.27 41.88
CA VAL A 44 32.01 18.13 40.85
C VAL A 44 31.57 18.80 39.55
N ALA A 45 32.51 19.48 38.90
CA ALA A 45 32.34 20.14 37.60
C ALA A 45 31.24 21.23 37.54
N CYS A 46 30.85 21.81 38.69
CA CYS A 46 29.73 22.76 38.80
C CYS A 46 28.46 22.23 38.11
N ALA A 47 28.23 20.91 38.15
CA ALA A 47 27.21 20.28 37.31
C ALA A 47 25.79 20.73 37.67
N TRP A 48 25.55 21.12 38.92
CA TRP A 48 24.24 21.37 39.49
C TRP A 48 24.01 22.84 39.79
N CYS A 49 22.74 23.25 39.77
CA CYS A 49 22.31 24.53 40.32
C CYS A 49 22.01 24.40 41.82
N GLU A 50 22.12 25.51 42.55
CA GLU A 50 21.72 25.60 43.95
C GLU A 50 20.21 25.29 44.13
N LEU A 51 19.82 24.93 45.35
CA LEU A 51 18.45 24.54 45.67
C LEU A 51 17.46 25.67 45.29
N GLY A 52 16.49 25.36 44.44
CA GLY A 52 15.51 26.35 43.96
C GLY A 52 15.90 27.05 42.66
N ALA A 53 16.99 26.61 42.01
CA ALA A 53 17.38 27.00 40.66
C ALA A 53 17.44 25.79 39.70
N HIS A 54 17.43 26.03 38.40
CA HIS A 54 17.52 25.03 37.33
C HIS A 54 18.36 25.52 36.17
N VAL A 55 18.86 24.60 35.34
CA VAL A 55 19.66 24.94 34.16
C VAL A 55 18.75 25.40 33.02
N SER A 56 18.98 26.61 32.51
CA SER A 56 18.33 27.17 31.33
C SER A 56 19.40 27.68 30.36
N GLY A 57 19.46 27.11 29.15
CA GLY A 57 20.59 27.38 28.25
C GLY A 57 21.90 26.83 28.83
N ASN A 58 22.82 27.73 29.18
CA ASN A 58 24.12 27.45 29.81
C ASN A 58 24.21 27.95 31.27
N GLU A 59 23.19 28.66 31.75
CA GLU A 59 23.18 29.36 33.04
C GLU A 59 22.17 28.72 34.00
N CYS A 60 22.32 28.99 35.31
CA CYS A 60 21.34 28.60 36.33
C CYS A 60 20.36 29.75 36.58
N GLN A 61 19.07 29.47 36.48
CA GLN A 61 17.99 30.43 36.72
C GLN A 61 17.10 29.96 37.88
N GLU A 62 16.63 30.91 38.69
CA GLU A 62 15.70 30.63 39.78
C GLU A 62 14.38 30.04 39.28
N CYS A 63 13.79 29.13 40.05
CA CYS A 63 12.51 28.50 39.71
C CYS A 63 11.33 29.48 39.96
N GLU A 64 10.50 29.72 38.95
CA GLU A 64 9.29 30.56 39.03
C GLU A 64 8.32 30.15 40.16
N ARG A 65 8.01 31.02 41.13
CA ARG A 65 7.10 30.66 42.24
C ARG A 65 5.63 30.61 41.78
N GLY A 66 5.01 29.42 41.81
CA GLY A 66 3.57 29.25 41.54
C GLY A 66 3.17 27.87 40.98
N PRO A 67 1.87 27.61 40.77
CA PRO A 67 1.38 26.37 40.15
C PRO A 67 1.71 26.26 38.65
N THR A 68 2.18 27.35 38.03
CA THR A 68 2.60 27.41 36.62
C THR A 68 3.70 26.40 36.28
N LYS A 69 4.53 26.01 37.26
CA LYS A 69 5.56 24.97 37.11
C LYS A 69 5.02 23.60 36.69
N PHE A 70 3.77 23.27 37.04
CA PHE A 70 3.18 21.97 36.71
C PHE A 70 2.60 21.92 35.28
N ILE A 71 2.41 23.06 34.63
CA ILE A 71 1.77 23.17 33.31
C ILE A 71 2.52 22.36 32.24
N PRO A 72 3.86 22.46 32.09
CA PRO A 72 4.58 21.71 31.05
C PRO A 72 4.49 20.20 31.23
N VAL A 73 4.57 19.71 32.49
CA VAL A 73 4.46 18.28 32.81
C VAL A 73 3.05 17.76 32.56
N ALA A 74 2.04 18.52 32.97
CA ALA A 74 0.64 18.17 32.70
C ALA A 74 0.35 18.13 31.20
N LEU A 75 0.85 19.11 30.43
CA LEU A 75 0.70 19.16 28.98
C LEU A 75 1.40 17.98 28.29
N ALA A 76 2.64 17.66 28.68
CA ALA A 76 3.38 16.52 28.16
C ALA A 76 2.65 15.19 28.45
N GLY A 77 2.11 15.04 29.67
CA GLY A 77 1.28 13.88 30.05
C GLY A 77 0.01 13.77 29.22
N MET A 78 -0.70 14.88 28.99
CA MET A 78 -1.89 14.89 28.12
C MET A 78 -1.55 14.53 26.67
N ILE A 79 -0.47 15.07 26.12
CA ILE A 79 0.00 14.73 24.76
C ILE A 79 0.35 13.25 24.67
N ALA A 80 1.00 12.67 25.69
CA ALA A 80 1.32 11.26 25.72
C ALA A 80 0.06 10.37 25.76
N ILE A 81 -0.96 10.73 26.56
CA ILE A 81 -2.23 10.00 26.63
C ILE A 81 -2.98 10.08 25.30
N ILE A 82 -3.11 11.27 24.72
CA ILE A 82 -3.78 11.50 23.44
C ILE A 82 -3.03 10.75 22.33
N GLY A 83 -1.71 10.82 22.32
CA GLY A 83 -0.85 10.12 21.36
C GLY A 83 -0.98 8.60 21.45
N ALA A 84 -0.93 8.03 22.65
CA ALA A 84 -1.12 6.60 22.88
C ALA A 84 -2.54 6.14 22.48
N GLY A 85 -3.57 6.91 22.82
CA GLY A 85 -4.95 6.66 22.40
C GLY A 85 -5.12 6.72 20.88
N GLY A 86 -4.61 7.77 20.25
CA GLY A 86 -4.63 7.93 18.80
C GLY A 86 -3.89 6.80 18.08
N ALA A 87 -2.72 6.41 18.59
CA ALA A 87 -1.96 5.26 18.08
C ALA A 87 -2.74 3.95 18.25
N GLY A 88 -3.37 3.72 19.39
CA GLY A 88 -4.21 2.55 19.63
C GLY A 88 -5.37 2.45 18.64
N ILE A 89 -6.05 3.55 18.34
CA ILE A 89 -7.10 3.59 17.32
C ILE A 89 -6.49 3.35 15.93
N ALA A 90 -5.45 4.09 15.56
CA ALA A 90 -4.87 4.02 14.22
C ALA A 90 -4.26 2.65 13.91
N LEU A 91 -3.56 2.03 14.85
CA LEU A 91 -2.86 0.76 14.64
C LEU A 91 -3.79 -0.46 14.67
N ASN A 92 -4.94 -0.36 15.35
CA ASN A 92 -5.90 -1.44 15.49
C ASN A 92 -7.16 -1.27 14.65
N LYS A 93 -7.30 -0.16 13.92
CA LYS A 93 -8.38 0.02 12.94
C LYS A 93 -8.30 -1.04 11.84
N ASP A 94 -9.46 -1.48 11.39
CA ASP A 94 -9.58 -2.47 10.33
C ASP A 94 -8.91 -1.99 9.03
N MET A 95 -8.08 -2.86 8.46
CA MET A 95 -7.24 -2.57 7.30
C MET A 95 -8.04 -2.20 6.05
N ILE A 96 -9.28 -2.69 5.94
CA ILE A 96 -10.19 -2.41 4.82
C ILE A 96 -10.53 -0.91 4.75
N LEU A 97 -10.44 -0.20 5.89
CA LEU A 97 -10.81 1.21 6.03
C LEU A 97 -9.61 2.17 5.96
N GLN A 98 -8.37 1.66 5.84
CA GLN A 98 -7.16 2.48 5.84
C GLN A 98 -6.58 2.60 4.43
N SER A 99 -6.42 3.82 3.93
CA SER A 99 -5.74 4.05 2.66
C SER A 99 -4.23 3.83 2.80
N LYS A 100 -3.56 3.45 1.70
CA LYS A 100 -2.10 3.34 1.62
C LYS A 100 -1.41 4.61 2.15
N ALA A 101 -1.93 5.77 1.79
CA ALA A 101 -1.43 7.07 2.27
C ALA A 101 -1.42 7.21 3.81
N VAL A 102 -2.45 6.74 4.52
CA VAL A 102 -2.50 6.81 5.99
C VAL A 102 -1.42 5.94 6.62
N VAL A 103 -1.21 4.75 6.05
CA VAL A 103 -0.14 3.83 6.47
C VAL A 103 1.23 4.44 6.20
N SER A 104 1.45 4.98 5.01
CA SER A 104 2.70 5.65 4.64
C SER A 104 3.00 6.84 5.53
N ILE A 105 2.01 7.69 5.86
CA ILE A 105 2.17 8.79 6.81
C ILE A 105 2.59 8.27 8.19
N GLY A 106 1.94 7.23 8.70
CA GLY A 106 2.29 6.63 9.99
C GLY A 106 3.72 6.07 10.01
N VAL A 107 4.14 5.42 8.93
CA VAL A 107 5.50 4.91 8.78
C VAL A 107 6.52 6.06 8.70
N LEU A 108 6.26 7.08 7.91
CA LEU A 108 7.12 8.27 7.77
C LEU A 108 7.26 9.02 9.10
N ALA A 109 6.18 9.17 9.86
CA ALA A 109 6.22 9.75 11.19
C ALA A 109 7.11 8.93 12.14
N GLY A 110 6.99 7.59 12.12
CA GLY A 110 7.87 6.71 12.90
C GLY A 110 9.34 6.80 12.50
N LEU A 111 9.63 6.88 11.20
CA LEU A 111 10.99 7.09 10.67
C LEU A 111 11.56 8.45 11.07
N MET A 112 10.75 9.50 11.03
CA MET A 112 11.14 10.84 11.48
C MET A 112 11.51 10.83 12.97
N VAL A 113 10.67 10.23 13.83
CA VAL A 113 10.96 10.10 15.26
C VAL A 113 12.27 9.34 15.50
N SER A 114 12.46 8.20 14.82
CA SER A 114 13.68 7.39 14.96
C SER A 114 14.94 8.16 14.50
N SER A 115 14.80 8.99 13.47
CA SER A 115 15.91 9.82 12.95
C SER A 115 16.27 10.95 13.91
N VAL A 116 15.26 11.60 14.51
CA VAL A 116 15.46 12.61 15.56
C VAL A 116 16.10 11.98 16.80
N GLN A 117 15.66 10.78 17.21
CA GLN A 117 16.31 10.06 18.31
C GLN A 117 17.77 9.70 17.99
N SER A 118 18.06 9.28 16.76
CA SER A 118 19.43 9.00 16.31
C SER A 118 20.31 10.24 16.38
N MET A 119 19.80 11.41 15.95
CA MET A 119 20.47 12.70 16.11
C MET A 119 20.68 13.07 17.59
N GLY A 120 19.73 12.72 18.47
CA GLY A 120 19.90 12.87 19.91
C GLY A 120 21.09 12.08 20.47
N VAL A 121 21.39 10.90 19.91
CA VAL A 121 22.56 10.08 20.29
C VAL A 121 23.87 10.73 19.83
N PHE A 122 23.87 11.57 18.78
CA PHE A 122 25.09 12.25 18.32
C PHE A 122 25.68 13.17 19.40
N ARG A 123 24.85 13.71 20.29
CA ARG A 123 25.33 14.48 21.45
C ARG A 123 26.21 13.66 22.40
N SER A 124 26.04 12.35 22.45
CA SER A 124 26.85 11.46 23.30
C SER A 124 28.20 11.08 22.67
N LEU A 125 28.48 11.53 21.45
CA LEU A 125 29.81 11.40 20.84
C LEU A 125 30.78 12.37 21.51
N ALA A 126 32.05 11.99 21.60
CA ALA A 126 33.12 12.78 22.20
C ALA A 126 33.58 13.91 21.24
N MET A 127 32.65 14.76 20.82
CA MET A 127 32.90 15.87 19.90
C MET A 127 32.37 17.20 20.43
N ASP A 128 33.17 18.25 20.21
CA ASP A 128 32.77 19.62 20.50
C ASP A 128 31.89 20.16 19.37
N TRP A 129 30.57 20.03 19.54
CA TRP A 129 29.61 20.50 18.57
C TRP A 129 29.52 22.03 18.55
N PHE A 130 29.57 22.63 17.36
CA PHE A 130 29.44 24.08 17.16
C PHE A 130 27.98 24.49 16.84
N GLU A 131 27.64 25.76 17.01
CA GLU A 131 26.32 26.29 16.66
C GLU A 131 26.13 26.47 15.14
N PRO A 132 24.96 26.09 14.56
CA PRO A 132 23.70 25.74 15.22
C PRO A 132 23.50 24.24 15.52
N LEU A 133 24.47 23.38 15.19
CA LEU A 133 24.34 21.92 15.32
C LEU A 133 24.19 21.49 16.79
N ALA A 134 24.93 22.12 17.71
CA ALA A 134 24.80 21.87 19.14
C ALA A 134 23.36 22.10 19.64
N THR A 135 22.74 23.22 19.25
CA THR A 135 21.34 23.50 19.57
C THR A 135 20.38 22.48 18.93
N ILE A 136 20.59 22.12 17.65
CA ILE A 136 19.75 21.12 16.96
C ILE A 136 19.79 19.78 17.70
N TYR A 137 20.98 19.27 18.01
CA TYR A 137 21.11 17.99 18.72
C TYR A 137 20.55 18.06 20.15
N ARG A 138 20.67 19.20 20.83
CA ARG A 138 20.02 19.43 22.14
C ARG A 138 18.50 19.31 22.01
N LEU A 139 17.89 19.94 21.01
CA LEU A 139 16.44 19.83 20.78
C LEU A 139 16.03 18.40 20.38
N CYS A 140 16.81 17.73 19.53
CA CYS A 140 16.53 16.34 19.13
C CYS A 140 16.61 15.35 20.30
N SER A 141 17.49 15.59 21.28
CA SER A 141 17.63 14.77 22.49
C SER A 141 16.37 14.74 23.37
N LEU A 142 15.43 15.67 23.18
CA LEU A 142 14.13 15.69 23.86
C LEU A 142 13.25 14.50 23.50
N VAL A 143 13.27 14.11 22.22
CA VAL A 143 12.57 12.91 21.73
C VAL A 143 13.23 11.63 22.29
N GLY A 144 14.46 11.76 22.81
CA GLY A 144 15.21 10.79 23.62
C GLY A 144 14.80 10.71 25.10
N PHE A 145 13.73 11.42 25.50
CA PHE A 145 13.28 11.59 26.89
C PHE A 145 14.35 12.17 27.82
N ASN A 146 15.14 13.15 27.34
CA ASN A 146 15.91 13.98 28.25
C ASN A 146 14.96 15.01 28.91
N LEU A 147 14.61 14.77 30.18
CA LEU A 147 13.59 15.54 30.91
C LEU A 147 14.13 16.83 31.53
N GLU A 148 15.39 17.20 31.25
CA GLU A 148 16.02 18.44 31.75
C GLU A 148 15.22 19.71 31.41
N ILE A 149 14.50 19.74 30.28
CA ILE A 149 13.68 20.90 29.85
C ILE A 149 12.35 21.01 30.62
N LEU A 150 11.87 19.95 31.26
CA LEU A 150 10.66 20.01 32.08
C LEU A 150 10.91 20.67 33.46
N SER A 151 12.12 21.21 33.68
CA SER A 151 12.55 21.82 34.94
C SER A 151 12.19 20.94 36.15
N LEU A 152 12.36 19.62 36.02
CA LEU A 152 12.04 18.66 37.09
C LEU A 152 12.68 18.99 38.45
N PRO A 153 13.91 19.55 38.53
CA PRO A 153 14.48 20.00 39.80
C PRO A 153 13.63 21.08 40.51
N CYS A 154 12.84 21.86 39.76
CA CYS A 154 11.93 22.87 40.32
C CYS A 154 10.64 22.28 40.89
N LEU A 155 10.30 21.03 40.54
CA LEU A 155 9.11 20.30 41.01
C LEU A 155 9.44 19.34 42.15
N PHE A 156 10.59 18.66 42.05
CA PHE A 156 11.06 17.70 43.06
C PHE A 156 12.55 17.94 43.32
N PRO A 157 12.94 18.41 44.53
CA PRO A 157 14.34 18.45 44.92
C PRO A 157 14.83 17.02 45.15
N THR A 158 15.28 16.37 44.07
CA THR A 158 15.64 14.95 44.06
C THR A 158 17.07 14.76 43.61
N ALA A 159 17.74 13.74 44.14
CA ALA A 159 19.11 13.39 43.75
C ALA A 159 19.19 12.91 42.28
N SER A 160 20.34 13.08 41.62
CA SER A 160 20.62 12.68 40.23
C SER A 160 20.14 11.26 39.90
N VAL A 161 20.41 10.34 40.83
CA VAL A 161 20.09 8.93 40.70
C VAL A 161 18.59 8.70 40.59
N THR A 162 17.78 9.48 41.31
CA THR A 162 16.31 9.35 41.29
C THR A 162 15.73 9.76 39.95
N VAL A 163 16.23 10.85 39.35
CA VAL A 163 15.82 11.29 38.00
C VAL A 163 16.18 10.22 36.96
N TYR A 164 17.36 9.62 37.09
CA TYR A 164 17.77 8.50 36.23
C TYR A 164 16.89 7.26 36.38
N VAL A 165 16.49 6.88 37.61
CA VAL A 165 15.57 5.76 37.85
C VAL A 165 14.21 5.99 37.18
N PHE A 166 13.65 7.20 37.29
CA PHE A 166 12.41 7.54 36.58
C PHE A 166 12.53 7.37 35.07
N ARG A 167 13.71 7.65 34.50
CA ARG A 167 13.99 7.41 33.09
C ARG A 167 13.94 5.92 32.71
N GLN A 168 14.32 5.01 33.61
CA GLN A 168 14.20 3.57 33.37
C GLN A 168 12.75 3.07 33.41
N LEU A 169 11.83 3.83 34.00
CA LEU A 169 10.40 3.51 34.04
C LEU A 169 9.64 3.90 32.77
N ILE A 170 10.29 4.47 31.75
CA ILE A 170 9.64 4.89 30.50
C ILE A 170 8.85 3.75 29.84
N ALA A 171 9.47 2.58 29.63
CA ALA A 171 8.79 1.45 28.98
C ALA A 171 7.59 0.94 29.81
N PRO A 172 7.71 0.73 31.14
CA PRO A 172 6.57 0.48 32.01
C PRO A 172 5.47 1.57 31.94
N CYS A 173 5.84 2.85 31.96
CA CYS A 173 4.88 3.95 31.86
C CYS A 173 4.14 3.93 30.51
N VAL A 174 4.84 3.68 29.40
CA VAL A 174 4.23 3.51 28.08
C VAL A 174 3.29 2.30 28.07
N ALA A 175 3.68 1.17 28.68
CA ALA A 175 2.81 0.02 28.82
C ALA A 175 1.53 0.36 29.61
N SER A 176 1.65 1.05 30.74
CA SER A 176 0.49 1.50 31.53
C SER A 176 -0.41 2.46 30.75
N LEU A 177 0.17 3.42 30.01
CA LEU A 177 -0.58 4.35 29.16
C LEU A 177 -1.33 3.62 28.04
N VAL A 178 -0.69 2.67 27.37
CA VAL A 178 -1.33 1.84 26.34
C VAL A 178 -2.47 1.03 26.96
N PHE A 179 -2.25 0.40 28.11
CA PHE A 179 -3.27 -0.37 28.81
C PHE A 179 -4.50 0.48 29.16
N VAL A 180 -4.29 1.67 29.75
CA VAL A 180 -5.38 2.62 30.05
C VAL A 180 -6.10 3.07 28.79
N SER A 181 -5.35 3.45 27.74
CA SER A 181 -5.92 3.94 26.49
C SER A 181 -6.81 2.89 25.79
N ILE A 182 -6.38 1.64 25.77
CA ILE A 182 -7.15 0.53 25.19
C ILE A 182 -8.33 0.16 26.09
N GLY A 183 -8.17 0.25 27.41
CA GLY A 183 -9.26 0.10 28.37
C GLY A 183 -10.38 1.11 28.14
N ILE A 184 -10.03 2.39 27.91
CA ILE A 184 -10.99 3.44 27.54
C ILE A 184 -11.64 3.13 26.17
N GLN A 185 -10.85 2.71 25.19
CA GLN A 185 -11.37 2.33 23.86
C GLN A 185 -12.34 1.14 23.93
N ARG A 186 -12.14 0.18 24.84
CA ARG A 186 -13.05 -0.94 25.07
C ARG A 186 -14.46 -0.48 25.45
N VAL A 187 -14.57 0.62 26.18
CA VAL A 187 -15.88 1.20 26.56
C VAL A 187 -16.64 1.67 25.31
N SER A 188 -15.92 2.19 24.31
CA SER A 188 -16.51 2.66 23.04
C SER A 188 -16.76 1.53 22.04
N ASP A 189 -15.83 0.58 21.91
CA ASP A 189 -15.85 -0.45 20.86
C ASP A 189 -16.59 -1.74 21.27
N GLY A 190 -16.99 -1.85 22.55
CA GLY A 190 -17.74 -2.99 23.08
C GLY A 190 -16.88 -4.18 23.57
N PRO A 191 -17.51 -5.20 24.17
CA PRO A 191 -16.82 -6.28 24.88
C PRO A 191 -16.17 -7.34 23.98
N SER A 192 -16.47 -7.37 22.68
CA SER A 192 -15.94 -8.33 21.70
C SER A 192 -14.46 -8.09 21.32
N VAL A 193 -13.86 -7.02 21.82
CA VAL A 193 -12.47 -6.64 21.56
C VAL A 193 -11.48 -7.55 22.30
N ASP A 194 -10.52 -8.15 21.58
CA ASP A 194 -9.38 -8.88 22.16
C ASP A 194 -8.31 -7.90 22.68
N LEU A 195 -8.42 -7.54 23.97
CA LEU A 195 -7.55 -6.58 24.65
C LEU A 195 -6.05 -6.94 24.58
N PRO A 196 -5.64 -8.18 24.92
CA PRO A 196 -4.25 -8.61 24.81
C PRO A 196 -3.65 -8.40 23.42
N VAL A 197 -4.39 -8.71 22.36
CA VAL A 197 -3.91 -8.55 20.98
C VAL A 197 -3.69 -7.08 20.63
N ARG A 198 -4.66 -6.21 20.94
CA ARG A 198 -4.53 -4.76 20.69
C ARG A 198 -3.42 -4.14 21.51
N PHE A 199 -3.24 -4.59 22.75
CA PHE A 199 -2.16 -4.16 23.63
C PHE A 199 -0.81 -4.50 23.02
N CYS A 200 -0.57 -5.77 22.68
CA CYS A 200 0.70 -6.21 22.08
C CYS A 200 1.02 -5.45 20.79
N ASN A 201 0.04 -5.25 19.91
CA ASN A 201 0.24 -4.53 18.66
C ASN A 201 0.61 -3.05 18.90
N THR A 202 -0.13 -2.36 19.76
CA THR A 202 0.10 -0.92 20.05
C THR A 202 1.40 -0.71 20.81
N PHE A 203 1.62 -1.51 21.86
CA PHE A 203 2.83 -1.45 22.67
C PHE A 203 4.06 -1.79 21.84
N GLY A 204 4.01 -2.85 21.02
CA GLY A 204 5.10 -3.21 20.13
C GLY A 204 5.43 -2.11 19.11
N ALA A 205 4.42 -1.43 18.55
CA ALA A 205 4.64 -0.30 17.65
C ALA A 205 5.31 0.88 18.36
N LEU A 206 4.86 1.24 19.56
CA LEU A 206 5.48 2.31 20.35
C LEU A 206 6.90 1.93 20.81
N MET A 207 7.13 0.68 21.21
CA MET A 207 8.47 0.20 21.55
C MET A 207 9.42 0.21 20.36
N MET A 208 8.95 -0.09 19.14
CA MET A 208 9.76 0.10 17.91
C MET A 208 10.15 1.57 17.71
N ILE A 209 9.22 2.51 17.95
CA ILE A 209 9.45 3.94 17.78
C ILE A 209 10.36 4.51 18.88
N LEU A 210 10.28 3.99 20.11
CA LEU A 210 11.04 4.47 21.27
C LEU A 210 12.32 3.66 21.54
N PHE A 211 12.66 2.71 20.66
CA PHE A 211 13.73 1.76 20.89
C PHE A 211 15.09 2.43 21.15
N ILE A 212 15.44 3.45 20.36
CA ILE A 212 16.70 4.21 20.53
C ILE A 212 16.68 4.93 21.88
N SER A 213 15.59 5.61 22.23
CA SER A 213 15.49 6.35 23.49
C SER A 213 15.62 5.45 24.72
N VAL A 214 14.94 4.30 24.71
CA VAL A 214 15.01 3.31 25.82
C VAL A 214 16.41 2.71 25.90
N THR A 215 17.01 2.34 24.76
CA THR A 215 18.35 1.73 24.70
C THR A 215 19.43 2.72 25.12
N SER A 216 19.39 3.96 24.60
CA SER A 216 20.32 5.03 24.97
C SER A 216 20.19 5.37 26.47
N SER A 217 18.98 5.39 27.02
CA SER A 217 18.76 5.59 28.47
C SER A 217 19.40 4.49 29.32
N ALA A 218 19.30 3.23 28.90
CA ALA A 218 19.90 2.10 29.62
C ALA A 218 21.43 2.13 29.57
N LEU A 219 22.01 2.63 28.46
CA LEU A 219 23.46 2.68 28.24
C LEU A 219 24.13 3.97 28.75
N MET A 220 23.35 5.00 29.10
CA MET A 220 23.85 6.32 29.49
C MET A 220 24.93 6.30 30.59
N PRO A 221 24.83 5.50 31.69
CA PRO A 221 25.84 5.46 32.74
C PRO A 221 27.20 4.95 32.31
N LEU A 222 27.28 4.27 31.15
CA LEU A 222 28.51 3.73 30.60
C LEU A 222 29.29 4.76 29.77
N VAL A 223 28.70 5.92 29.49
CA VAL A 223 29.33 7.02 28.75
C VAL A 223 29.99 7.97 29.76
N CYS A 224 31.31 7.83 29.93
CA CYS A 224 32.13 8.61 30.85
C CYS A 224 33.23 9.37 30.10
N TYR A 225 33.61 10.55 30.60
CA TYR A 225 34.76 11.31 30.11
C TYR A 225 35.82 11.46 31.21
N ARG A 226 37.09 11.56 30.82
CA ARG A 226 38.24 11.61 31.75
C ARG A 226 38.57 13.04 32.18
N HIS A 227 38.94 13.19 33.44
CA HIS A 227 39.46 14.42 34.01
C HIS A 227 41.00 14.43 34.05
N PRO A 228 41.64 15.61 34.14
CA PRO A 228 43.10 15.72 34.24
C PRO A 228 43.72 15.02 35.46
N ASN A 229 42.94 14.79 36.51
CA ASN A 229 43.37 14.10 37.73
C ASN A 229 43.33 12.55 37.62
N GLY A 230 42.94 12.01 36.46
CA GLY A 230 42.80 10.57 36.22
C GLY A 230 41.46 9.96 36.62
N SER A 231 40.57 10.69 37.30
CA SER A 231 39.19 10.24 37.52
C SER A 231 38.34 10.46 36.26
N SER A 232 37.13 9.90 36.24
CA SER A 232 36.18 10.11 35.14
C SER A 232 34.81 10.44 35.71
N SER A 233 34.04 11.25 35.01
CA SER A 233 32.64 11.54 35.34
C SER A 233 31.71 11.06 34.23
N MET A 234 30.47 10.77 34.61
CA MET A 234 29.41 10.44 33.67
C MET A 234 29.12 11.66 32.78
N LEU A 235 29.02 11.47 31.47
CA LEU A 235 28.80 12.59 30.53
C LEU A 235 27.47 13.30 30.78
N SER A 236 26.44 12.54 31.09
CA SER A 236 25.09 13.07 31.31
C SER A 236 24.87 13.74 32.65
N ASP A 237 25.69 13.43 33.66
CA ASP A 237 25.73 14.16 34.92
C ASP A 237 27.18 14.16 35.43
N PRO A 238 27.94 15.23 35.12
CA PRO A 238 29.32 15.39 35.54
C PRO A 238 29.56 15.31 37.06
N SER A 239 28.54 15.44 37.90
CA SER A 239 28.69 15.31 39.35
C SER A 239 28.95 13.88 39.81
N ILE A 240 28.57 12.88 38.99
CA ILE A 240 28.71 11.46 39.30
C ILE A 240 30.06 10.95 38.76
N LEU A 241 30.98 10.64 39.68
CA LEU A 241 32.28 10.05 39.34
C LEU A 241 32.12 8.56 38.97
N CYS A 242 32.54 8.20 37.76
CA CYS A 242 32.46 6.83 37.25
C CYS A 242 33.37 5.89 38.05
N TRP A 243 32.82 4.77 38.51
CA TRP A 243 33.49 3.71 39.30
C TRP A 243 34.12 4.18 40.63
N ALA A 244 33.74 5.36 41.10
CA ALA A 244 34.24 5.93 42.35
C ALA A 244 33.10 6.38 43.30
N SER A 245 31.85 6.43 42.82
CA SER A 245 30.68 6.76 43.63
C SER A 245 29.67 5.62 43.65
N TYR A 246 28.96 5.46 44.78
CA TYR A 246 27.83 4.52 44.90
C TYR A 246 26.70 4.87 43.92
N GLU A 247 26.57 6.15 43.57
CA GLU A 247 25.58 6.67 42.63
C GLU A 247 25.80 6.11 41.22
N HIS A 248 27.07 6.01 40.79
CA HIS A 248 27.43 5.43 39.50
C HIS A 248 27.14 3.93 39.46
N GLU A 249 27.56 3.18 40.49
CA GLU A 249 27.30 1.74 40.59
C GLU A 249 25.80 1.43 40.51
N PHE A 250 25.00 2.20 41.25
CA PHE A 250 23.55 2.05 41.23
C PHE A 250 22.95 2.39 39.85
N ALA A 251 23.39 3.47 39.21
CA ALA A 251 22.93 3.83 37.87
C ALA A 251 23.26 2.75 36.82
N VAL A 252 24.45 2.16 36.90
CA VAL A 252 24.87 1.03 36.05
C VAL A 252 23.99 -0.19 36.27
N ILE A 253 23.73 -0.57 37.52
CA ILE A 253 22.85 -1.71 37.85
C ILE A 253 21.43 -1.48 37.31
N ALA A 254 20.87 -0.28 37.51
CA ALA A 254 19.54 0.08 37.00
C ALA A 254 19.49 0.07 35.46
N GLY A 255 20.54 0.56 34.78
CA GLY A 255 20.67 0.51 33.33
C GLY A 255 20.75 -0.92 32.77
N LEU A 256 21.59 -1.77 33.37
CA LEU A 256 21.71 -3.18 32.99
C LEU A 256 20.40 -3.95 33.23
N THR A 257 19.70 -3.64 34.32
CA THR A 257 18.37 -4.22 34.61
C THR A 257 17.38 -3.86 33.50
N SER A 258 17.33 -2.59 33.08
CA SER A 258 16.48 -2.14 31.96
C SER A 258 16.85 -2.83 30.65
N LEU A 259 18.14 -3.01 30.36
CA LEU A 259 18.63 -3.69 29.17
C LEU A 259 18.20 -5.17 29.14
N VAL A 260 18.32 -5.88 30.25
CA VAL A 260 17.95 -7.31 30.38
C VAL A 260 16.43 -7.52 30.41
N LEU A 261 15.66 -6.64 31.05
CA LEU A 261 14.22 -6.82 31.21
C LEU A 261 13.39 -6.23 30.06
N VAL A 262 13.91 -5.26 29.32
CA VAL A 262 13.15 -4.54 28.29
C VAL A 262 13.78 -4.67 26.90
N VAL A 263 15.04 -4.26 26.74
CA VAL A 263 15.68 -4.15 25.42
C VAL A 263 15.92 -5.52 24.79
N LEU A 264 16.59 -6.44 25.51
CA LEU A 264 16.91 -7.76 25.00
C LEU A 264 15.67 -8.63 24.74
N PRO A 265 14.67 -8.70 25.65
CA PRO A 265 13.45 -9.48 25.40
C PRO A 265 12.67 -8.97 24.18
N PHE A 266 12.63 -7.65 23.96
CA PHE A 266 11.98 -7.08 22.79
C PHE A 266 12.70 -7.44 21.48
N LEU A 267 14.05 -7.43 21.47
CA LEU A 267 14.83 -7.89 20.33
C LEU A 267 14.60 -9.38 20.04
N VAL A 268 14.59 -10.21 21.09
CA VAL A 268 14.29 -11.65 20.99
C VAL A 268 12.87 -11.87 20.45
N LEU A 269 11.88 -11.10 20.89
CA LEU A 269 10.51 -11.17 20.38
C LEU A 269 10.45 -10.87 18.87
N ILE A 270 11.13 -9.81 18.42
CA ILE A 270 11.18 -9.43 16.99
C ILE A 270 11.84 -10.54 16.15
N LEU A 271 12.96 -11.09 16.63
CA LEU A 271 13.67 -12.16 15.96
C LEU A 271 12.81 -13.43 15.87
N TRP A 272 12.22 -13.83 17.00
CA TRP A 272 11.32 -14.99 17.07
C TRP A 272 10.13 -14.83 16.13
N ALA A 273 9.46 -13.68 16.14
CA ALA A 273 8.30 -13.41 15.29
C ALA A 273 8.69 -13.48 13.81
N THR A 274 9.86 -12.94 13.45
CA THR A 274 10.37 -12.93 12.07
C THR A 274 10.69 -14.34 11.58
N ILE A 275 11.41 -15.14 12.38
CA ILE A 275 11.76 -16.53 12.02
C ILE A 275 10.50 -17.39 11.88
N ARG A 276 9.49 -17.18 12.72
CA ARG A 276 8.25 -17.97 12.73
C ARG A 276 7.19 -17.43 11.78
N TYR A 277 7.43 -16.33 11.08
CA TYR A 277 6.44 -15.66 10.25
C TYR A 277 5.78 -16.61 9.22
N SER A 278 6.59 -17.35 8.44
CA SER A 278 6.08 -18.31 7.44
C SER A 278 5.20 -19.39 8.05
N SER A 279 5.61 -19.95 9.20
CA SER A 279 4.85 -20.99 9.91
C SER A 279 3.55 -20.46 10.53
N ILE A 280 3.53 -19.21 11.00
CA ILE A 280 2.35 -18.57 11.60
C ILE A 280 1.34 -18.22 10.50
N VAL A 281 1.80 -17.73 9.36
CA VAL A 281 0.92 -17.38 8.22
C VAL A 281 0.32 -18.63 7.57
N ALA A 282 1.06 -19.74 7.48
CA ALA A 282 0.54 -21.01 6.98
C ALA A 282 -0.46 -21.69 7.94
N GLY A 283 -0.48 -21.30 9.22
CA GLY A 283 -1.35 -21.87 10.23
C GLY A 283 -2.80 -21.39 10.10
N THR A 284 -3.75 -22.33 9.96
CA THR A 284 -5.19 -22.03 9.89
C THR A 284 -5.87 -21.92 11.27
N SER A 285 -5.13 -22.14 12.36
CA SER A 285 -5.66 -22.11 13.72
C SER A 285 -6.02 -20.69 14.20
N SER A 286 -7.01 -20.58 15.08
CA SER A 286 -7.39 -19.33 15.73
C SER A 286 -6.23 -18.69 16.50
N THR A 287 -5.36 -19.50 17.11
CA THR A 287 -4.15 -19.04 17.79
C THR A 287 -3.16 -18.38 16.82
N SER A 288 -2.95 -18.94 15.63
CA SER A 288 -2.05 -18.36 14.63
C SER A 288 -2.54 -16.99 14.16
N ARG A 289 -3.86 -16.84 13.96
CA ARG A 289 -4.50 -15.55 13.65
C ARG A 289 -4.30 -14.51 14.77
N ARG A 290 -4.49 -14.90 16.04
CA ARG A 290 -4.28 -14.00 17.20
C ARG A 290 -2.84 -13.54 17.31
N ILE A 291 -1.87 -14.44 17.12
CA ILE A 291 -0.44 -14.10 17.13
C ILE A 291 -0.13 -13.12 16.01
N LEU A 292 -0.58 -13.38 14.78
CA LEU A 292 -0.33 -12.51 13.62
C LEU A 292 -0.88 -11.09 13.83
N GLN A 293 -2.06 -10.96 14.47
CA GLN A 293 -2.61 -9.66 14.84
C GLN A 293 -1.81 -8.97 15.94
N ALA A 294 -1.30 -9.70 16.94
CA ALA A 294 -0.50 -9.15 18.02
C ALA A 294 0.86 -8.63 17.55
N VAL A 295 1.48 -9.28 16.56
CA VAL A 295 2.76 -8.85 15.95
C VAL A 295 2.59 -8.03 14.68
N ARG A 296 1.37 -7.55 14.40
CA ARG A 296 1.04 -6.76 13.20
C ARG A 296 1.93 -5.53 13.06
N PHE A 297 2.28 -4.87 14.17
CA PHE A 297 3.19 -3.71 14.21
C PHE A 297 4.53 -3.96 13.49
N LEU A 298 5.00 -5.21 13.48
CA LEU A 298 6.28 -5.57 12.89
C LEU A 298 6.15 -5.71 11.37
N PHE A 299 5.18 -6.49 10.90
CA PHE A 299 5.09 -6.93 9.49
C PHE A 299 4.22 -6.04 8.60
N PHE A 300 3.30 -5.28 9.17
CA PHE A 300 2.30 -4.51 8.41
C PHE A 300 2.92 -3.45 7.47
N ARG A 301 4.11 -2.96 7.79
CA ARG A 301 4.81 -1.89 7.06
C ARG A 301 5.74 -2.39 5.94
N PHE A 302 6.08 -3.67 5.94
CA PHE A 302 7.07 -4.26 5.01
C PHE A 302 6.41 -5.11 3.93
N ARG A 303 7.07 -5.22 2.79
CA ARG A 303 6.73 -6.21 1.75
C ARG A 303 6.90 -7.61 2.34
N VAL A 304 6.07 -8.55 1.90
CA VAL A 304 6.06 -9.92 2.43
C VAL A 304 7.44 -10.59 2.26
N GLU A 305 8.09 -10.34 1.14
CA GLU A 305 9.43 -10.83 0.80
C GLU A 305 10.55 -10.25 1.69
N CYS A 306 10.31 -9.08 2.30
CA CYS A 306 11.31 -8.31 3.05
C CYS A 306 10.94 -8.16 4.53
N THR A 307 10.14 -9.07 5.08
CA THR A 307 9.70 -9.04 6.50
C THR A 307 10.86 -9.10 7.49
N PHE A 308 12.01 -9.66 7.10
CA PHE A 308 13.25 -9.68 7.88
C PHE A 308 13.83 -8.28 8.16
N TYR A 309 13.46 -7.28 7.37
CA TYR A 309 14.01 -5.93 7.51
C TYR A 309 13.65 -5.26 8.85
N GLY A 310 12.57 -5.70 9.50
CA GLY A 310 12.26 -5.27 10.87
C GLY A 310 13.37 -5.60 11.88
N VAL A 311 14.05 -6.74 11.72
CA VAL A 311 15.21 -7.13 12.53
C VAL A 311 16.41 -6.24 12.21
N VAL A 312 16.68 -6.02 10.92
CA VAL A 312 17.80 -5.18 10.45
C VAL A 312 17.69 -3.77 11.01
N LEU A 313 16.49 -3.17 10.95
CA LEU A 313 16.22 -1.83 11.48
C LEU A 313 16.49 -1.75 12.99
N THR A 314 16.02 -2.73 13.77
CA THR A 314 16.24 -2.74 15.23
C THR A 314 17.71 -2.99 15.60
N LEU A 315 18.42 -3.84 14.86
CA LEU A 315 19.86 -4.06 15.05
C LEU A 315 20.69 -2.82 14.71
N GLN A 316 20.33 -2.10 13.65
CA GLN A 316 20.94 -0.81 13.33
C GLN A 316 20.72 0.19 14.47
N ASN A 317 19.49 0.32 14.97
CA ASN A 317 19.16 1.21 16.07
C ASN A 317 19.92 0.86 17.37
N LEU A 318 20.10 -0.43 17.67
CA LEU A 318 20.94 -0.89 18.79
C LEU A 318 22.40 -0.49 18.58
N SER A 319 22.92 -0.69 17.37
CA SER A 319 24.31 -0.39 17.01
C SER A 319 24.61 1.10 17.16
N ILE A 320 23.71 1.99 16.74
CA ILE A 320 23.82 3.44 16.93
C ILE A 320 24.03 3.79 18.40
N CYS A 321 23.27 3.20 19.32
CA CYS A 321 23.40 3.45 20.76
C CYS A 321 24.69 2.87 21.37
N LEU A 322 25.27 1.84 20.76
CA LEU A 322 26.49 1.18 21.25
C LEU A 322 27.77 1.90 20.85
N VAL A 323 27.79 2.65 19.74
CA VAL A 323 28.99 3.38 19.28
C VAL A 323 29.64 4.25 20.38
N PRO A 324 28.93 5.18 21.05
CA PRO A 324 29.53 6.02 22.09
C PRO A 324 29.97 5.25 23.34
N VAL A 325 29.46 4.02 23.54
CA VAL A 325 29.82 3.16 24.68
C VAL A 325 31.10 2.38 24.39
N ILE A 326 31.22 1.83 23.18
CA ILE A 326 32.33 0.95 22.76
C ILE A 326 33.55 1.79 22.41
N VAL A 327 33.36 2.85 21.62
CA VAL A 327 34.43 3.77 21.23
C VAL A 327 34.23 5.03 22.03
N ARG A 328 35.11 5.33 22.99
CA ARG A 328 34.94 6.47 23.92
C ARG A 328 35.92 7.62 23.70
N GLU A 329 37.18 7.29 23.40
CA GLU A 329 38.30 8.24 23.49
C GLU A 329 38.77 8.76 22.13
N ASP A 330 38.32 8.15 21.03
CA ASP A 330 38.72 8.51 19.68
C ASP A 330 37.50 9.03 18.90
N PRO A 331 37.36 10.36 18.76
CA PRO A 331 36.24 10.98 18.06
C PRO A 331 36.21 10.61 16.57
N ALA A 332 37.38 10.48 15.93
CA ALA A 332 37.47 10.11 14.52
C ALA A 332 36.98 8.68 14.31
N PHE A 333 37.41 7.74 15.14
CA PHE A 333 36.95 6.35 15.07
C PHE A 333 35.46 6.22 15.45
N GLN A 334 34.94 7.02 16.40
CA GLN A 334 33.50 7.09 16.71
C GLN A 334 32.67 7.50 15.49
N ILE A 335 33.08 8.55 14.78
CA ILE A 335 32.40 9.02 13.57
C ILE A 335 32.44 7.92 12.51
N CYS A 336 33.61 7.37 12.20
CA CYS A 336 33.74 6.32 11.20
C CYS A 336 32.86 5.11 11.51
N ALA A 337 32.82 4.68 12.79
CA ALA A 337 31.96 3.59 13.24
C ALA A 337 30.47 3.92 13.08
N MET A 338 30.05 5.13 13.47
CA MET A 338 28.66 5.59 13.31
C MET A 338 28.27 5.69 11.84
N THR A 339 29.13 6.25 10.98
CA THR A 339 28.92 6.32 9.52
C THR A 339 28.80 4.93 8.92
N LEU A 340 29.65 3.98 9.33
CA LEU A 340 29.59 2.59 8.87
C LEU A 340 28.25 1.93 9.21
N VAL A 341 27.74 2.12 10.43
CA VAL A 341 26.43 1.60 10.85
C VAL A 341 25.30 2.12 9.95
N PHE A 342 25.28 3.42 9.65
CA PHE A 342 24.29 3.99 8.74
C PHE A 342 24.46 3.50 7.29
N LEU A 343 25.70 3.40 6.79
CA LEU A 343 25.97 2.93 5.42
C LEU A 343 25.55 1.48 5.20
N LEU A 344 25.79 0.58 6.17
CA LEU A 344 25.36 -0.81 6.09
C LEU A 344 23.83 -0.91 6.04
N GLY A 345 23.14 -0.21 6.94
CA GLY A 345 21.67 -0.16 6.95
C GLY A 345 21.09 0.45 5.67
N HIS A 346 21.69 1.53 5.17
CA HIS A 346 21.30 2.19 3.93
C HIS A 346 21.46 1.28 2.72
N THR A 347 22.59 0.56 2.62
CA THR A 347 22.84 -0.39 1.53
C THR A 347 21.79 -1.49 1.51
N VAL A 348 21.51 -2.10 2.66
CA VAL A 348 20.45 -3.12 2.76
C VAL A 348 19.10 -2.55 2.34
N GLN A 349 18.75 -1.34 2.78
CA GLN A 349 17.48 -0.69 2.43
C GLN A 349 17.37 -0.38 0.93
N MET A 350 18.44 0.10 0.31
CA MET A 350 18.48 0.43 -1.12
C MET A 350 18.35 -0.82 -1.99
N VAL A 351 19.02 -1.91 -1.62
CA VAL A 351 18.96 -3.18 -2.37
C VAL A 351 17.61 -3.86 -2.20
N THR A 352 17.05 -3.87 -0.98
CA THR A 352 15.85 -4.65 -0.68
C THR A 352 14.54 -3.89 -0.89
N GLN A 353 14.56 -2.56 -0.89
CA GLN A 353 13.36 -1.70 -0.99
C GLN A 353 12.19 -2.23 -0.11
N PRO A 354 12.43 -2.41 1.19
CA PRO A 354 11.63 -3.28 2.04
C PRO A 354 10.24 -2.73 2.38
N TRP A 355 10.03 -1.42 2.25
CA TRP A 355 8.75 -0.78 2.55
C TRP A 355 7.72 -1.10 1.47
N ARG A 356 6.45 -1.30 1.88
CA ARG A 356 5.36 -1.58 0.94
C ARG A 356 5.19 -0.47 -0.09
N ASP A 357 5.26 0.77 0.36
CA ASP A 357 5.17 1.94 -0.49
C ASP A 357 6.57 2.34 -1.02
N ALA A 358 6.70 2.41 -2.35
CA ALA A 358 7.93 2.85 -3.01
C ALA A 358 8.34 4.26 -2.59
N PHE A 359 7.38 5.14 -2.30
CA PHE A 359 7.63 6.48 -1.83
C PHE A 359 8.32 6.51 -0.47
N VAL A 360 7.89 5.66 0.45
CA VAL A 360 8.50 5.52 1.79
C VAL A 360 9.94 5.03 1.67
N ASN A 361 10.24 4.15 0.72
CA ASN A 361 11.61 3.70 0.47
C ASN A 361 12.53 4.86 0.04
N GLN A 362 12.04 5.75 -0.82
CA GLN A 362 12.81 6.91 -1.28
C GLN A 362 13.06 7.91 -0.14
N VAL A 363 12.01 8.25 0.62
CA VAL A 363 12.12 9.19 1.73
C VAL A 363 13.04 8.63 2.83
N HIS A 364 12.97 7.35 3.15
CA HIS A 364 13.92 6.73 4.09
C HIS A 364 15.36 6.85 3.57
N GLY A 365 15.60 6.54 2.30
CA GLY A 365 16.93 6.70 1.69
C GLY A 365 17.49 8.12 1.81
N ILE A 366 16.64 9.14 1.56
CA ILE A 366 16.99 10.56 1.70
C ILE A 366 17.32 10.89 3.16
N ILE A 367 16.48 10.47 4.11
CA ILE A 367 16.69 10.72 5.54
C ILE A 367 18.02 10.12 6.00
N THR A 368 18.30 8.85 5.68
CA THR A 368 19.55 8.21 6.09
C THR A 368 20.77 8.87 5.45
N SER A 369 20.68 9.25 4.17
CA SER A 369 21.75 9.99 3.48
C SER A 369 22.03 11.34 4.15
N ALA A 370 20.97 12.07 4.52
CA ALA A 370 21.11 13.33 5.25
C ALA A 370 21.74 13.12 6.64
N MET A 371 21.40 12.04 7.36
CA MET A 371 22.04 11.72 8.65
C MET A 371 23.55 11.50 8.52
N ILE A 372 23.97 10.77 7.47
CA ILE A 372 25.39 10.58 7.18
C ILE A 372 26.06 11.92 6.84
N LEU A 373 25.40 12.79 6.09
CA LEU A 373 25.89 14.13 5.78
C LEU A 373 26.01 15.01 7.03
N PHE A 374 25.05 14.96 7.97
CA PHE A 374 25.15 15.67 9.25
C PHE A 374 26.34 15.20 10.07
N LEU A 375 26.54 13.89 10.17
CA LEU A 375 27.65 13.30 10.90
C LEU A 375 29.01 13.68 10.30
N THR A 376 29.11 13.69 8.96
CA THR A 376 30.34 14.12 8.25
C THR A 376 30.59 15.63 8.36
N CYS A 377 29.55 16.47 8.39
CA CYS A 377 29.70 17.90 8.69
C CYS A 377 30.23 18.13 10.11
N GLY A 378 29.77 17.32 11.07
CA GLY A 378 30.33 17.29 12.43
C GLY A 378 31.82 16.94 12.43
N ALA A 379 32.18 15.87 11.71
CA ALA A 379 33.57 15.44 11.56
C ALA A 379 34.49 16.50 10.92
N ALA A 380 34.00 17.21 9.90
CA ALA A 380 34.74 18.28 9.23
C ALA A 380 35.02 19.49 10.13
N SER A 381 34.35 19.59 11.28
CA SER A 381 34.54 20.67 12.26
C SER A 381 35.53 20.35 13.38
N ALA A 382 35.92 19.07 13.52
CA ALA A 382 37.00 18.68 14.40
C ALA A 382 38.34 19.13 13.79
N ASP A 383 38.80 20.29 14.26
CA ASP A 383 40.12 20.90 14.00
C ASP A 383 40.43 21.40 12.57
N PHE A 384 39.47 22.09 11.94
CA PHE A 384 39.75 22.98 10.80
C PHE A 384 39.24 24.40 11.05
N GLN A 385 40.00 25.18 11.84
CA GLN A 385 39.74 26.61 12.11
C GLN A 385 39.58 27.49 10.85
N ALA A 386 39.90 26.99 9.65
CA ALA A 386 39.87 27.76 8.39
C ALA A 386 38.53 27.75 7.62
N TYR A 387 37.53 26.93 7.97
CA TYR A 387 36.32 26.77 7.15
C TYR A 387 34.98 26.83 7.91
N GLN A 388 34.96 27.37 9.14
CA GLN A 388 33.75 27.44 9.98
C GLN A 388 32.54 28.09 9.29
N GLU A 389 32.70 29.14 8.49
CA GLU A 389 31.58 29.76 7.76
C GLU A 389 30.99 28.83 6.70
N ASN A 390 31.85 28.17 5.91
CA ASN A 390 31.40 27.27 4.85
C ASN A 390 30.70 26.03 5.42
N ILE A 391 31.16 25.53 6.57
CA ILE A 391 30.53 24.39 7.25
C ILE A 391 29.16 24.79 7.82
N LYS A 392 29.02 25.99 8.40
CA LYS A 392 27.71 26.52 8.85
C LYS A 392 26.72 26.63 7.70
N ILE A 393 27.15 27.22 6.57
CA ILE A 393 26.31 27.36 5.38
C ILE A 393 25.89 25.98 4.86
N MET A 394 26.83 25.04 4.74
CA MET A 394 26.55 23.67 4.27
C MET A 394 25.57 22.94 5.19
N GLY A 395 25.77 23.01 6.52
CA GLY A 395 24.88 22.40 7.51
C GLY A 395 23.47 22.98 7.48
N THR A 396 23.33 24.30 7.30
CA THR A 396 22.02 24.96 7.13
C THR A 396 21.34 24.52 5.83
N VAL A 397 22.07 24.45 4.71
CA VAL A 397 21.53 23.99 3.42
C VAL A 397 21.05 22.54 3.51
N ILE A 398 21.84 21.64 4.11
CA ILE A 398 21.45 20.23 4.30
C ILE A 398 20.20 20.12 5.18
N PHE A 399 20.11 20.89 6.27
CA PHE A 399 18.92 20.94 7.13
C PHE A 399 17.69 21.46 6.38
N SER A 400 17.84 22.53 5.59
CA SER A 400 16.76 23.06 4.75
C SER A 400 16.30 22.05 3.69
N VAL A 401 17.21 21.30 3.08
CA VAL A 401 16.89 20.23 2.11
C VAL A 401 16.18 19.06 2.80
N LEU A 402 16.58 18.67 4.01
CA LEU A 402 15.89 17.65 4.81
C LEU A 402 14.47 18.10 5.18
N CYS A 403 14.31 19.34 5.68
CA CYS A 403 12.99 19.90 5.97
C CYS A 403 12.12 20.00 4.72
N ALA A 404 12.68 20.41 3.57
CA ALA A 404 11.96 20.50 2.31
C ALA A 404 11.59 19.11 1.76
N GLY A 405 12.46 18.10 1.89
CA GLY A 405 12.17 16.72 1.51
C GLY A 405 11.09 16.08 2.39
N LEU A 406 11.11 16.34 3.70
CA LEU A 406 10.09 15.90 4.64
C LEU A 406 8.75 16.60 4.38
N LEU A 407 8.75 17.93 4.22
CA LEU A 407 7.54 18.71 3.93
C LEU A 407 6.97 18.36 2.55
N GLY A 408 7.80 18.35 1.51
CA GLY A 408 7.41 17.91 0.17
C GLY A 408 6.92 16.46 0.17
N GLY A 409 7.49 15.63 1.04
CA GLY A 409 7.07 14.25 1.18
C GLY A 409 5.67 14.11 1.80
N VAL A 410 5.44 14.82 2.91
CA VAL A 410 4.14 14.91 3.59
C VAL A 410 3.09 15.57 2.69
N THR A 411 3.45 16.65 2.01
CA THR A 411 2.59 17.37 1.06
C THR A 411 2.27 16.50 -0.15
N TYR A 412 3.23 15.75 -0.71
CA TYR A 412 2.93 14.77 -1.77
C TYR A 412 2.00 13.67 -1.25
N GLY A 413 2.20 13.15 -0.05
CA GLY A 413 1.28 12.18 0.55
C GLY A 413 -0.14 12.73 0.74
N ILE A 414 -0.25 14.00 1.15
CA ILE A 414 -1.51 14.74 1.28
C ILE A 414 -2.12 15.02 -0.10
N VAL A 415 -1.34 15.50 -1.06
CA VAL A 415 -1.80 15.82 -2.41
C VAL A 415 -2.16 14.54 -3.16
N ALA A 416 -1.42 13.44 -3.04
CA ALA A 416 -1.77 12.13 -3.60
C ALA A 416 -3.03 11.55 -2.94
N ARG A 417 -3.26 11.83 -1.65
CA ARG A 417 -4.52 11.54 -0.96
C ARG A 417 -5.71 12.33 -1.54
N PHE A 418 -5.45 13.49 -2.15
CA PHE A 418 -6.41 14.39 -2.78
C PHE A 418 -6.34 14.43 -4.32
N SER A 419 -5.38 13.75 -4.94
CA SER A 419 -5.16 13.68 -6.37
C SER A 419 -5.98 12.51 -6.89
N ASN A 420 -7.07 12.86 -7.56
CA ASN A 420 -8.08 11.92 -8.02
C ASN A 420 -7.46 10.82 -8.89
N TYR A 421 -7.55 9.58 -8.45
CA TYR A 421 -7.68 8.47 -9.39
C TYR A 421 -8.89 8.76 -10.29
N PRO A 422 -8.84 8.48 -11.61
CA PRO A 422 -9.96 8.76 -12.51
C PRO A 422 -11.24 8.14 -11.96
N TRP A 423 -12.30 8.94 -11.86
CA TRP A 423 -13.58 8.48 -11.35
C TRP A 423 -14.35 7.74 -12.44
N TYR A 424 -14.76 6.52 -12.14
CA TYR A 424 -15.58 5.68 -12.99
C TYR A 424 -17.03 5.70 -12.50
N ASN A 425 -17.97 5.98 -13.42
CA ASN A 425 -19.39 5.92 -13.11
C ASN A 425 -19.79 4.48 -12.77
N TYR A 426 -19.31 3.52 -13.57
CA TYR A 426 -19.65 2.10 -13.43
C TYR A 426 -18.40 1.23 -13.39
N PHE A 427 -18.50 0.10 -12.71
CA PHE A 427 -17.56 -1.01 -12.80
C PHE A 427 -18.33 -2.29 -13.10
N VAL A 428 -17.93 -3.03 -14.14
CA VAL A 428 -18.53 -4.32 -14.50
C VAL A 428 -17.71 -5.47 -13.89
N CYS A 429 -18.17 -6.00 -12.77
CA CYS A 429 -17.68 -7.23 -12.16
C CYS A 429 -18.17 -8.42 -13.00
N HIS A 430 -17.23 -9.22 -13.53
CA HIS A 430 -17.55 -10.27 -14.49
C HIS A 430 -16.54 -11.43 -14.47
N HIS A 431 -16.95 -12.60 -14.96
CA HIS A 431 -16.06 -13.75 -15.12
C HIS A 431 -15.15 -13.57 -16.35
N LYS A 432 -13.83 -13.68 -16.18
CA LYS A 432 -12.85 -13.39 -17.24
C LYS A 432 -12.97 -14.30 -18.47
N ARG A 433 -13.48 -15.52 -18.32
CA ARG A 433 -13.60 -16.48 -19.44
C ARG A 433 -14.98 -16.45 -20.08
N ASP A 434 -16.03 -16.40 -19.27
CA ASP A 434 -17.41 -16.58 -19.74
C ASP A 434 -18.12 -15.27 -20.07
N ALA A 435 -17.66 -14.17 -19.49
CA ALA A 435 -18.37 -12.89 -19.47
C ALA A 435 -17.56 -11.72 -20.08
N ALA A 436 -16.41 -11.98 -20.70
CA ALA A 436 -15.46 -10.95 -21.09
C ALA A 436 -15.93 -10.11 -22.29
N GLY A 437 -16.47 -10.75 -23.33
CA GLY A 437 -17.06 -10.05 -24.46
C GLY A 437 -18.29 -9.25 -24.03
N GLN A 438 -19.19 -9.83 -23.24
CA GLN A 438 -20.38 -9.11 -22.74
C GLN A 438 -19.98 -7.91 -21.89
N ALA A 439 -19.04 -8.05 -20.96
CA ALA A 439 -18.57 -6.94 -20.13
C ALA A 439 -17.98 -5.80 -20.97
N ARG A 440 -17.10 -6.12 -21.95
CA ARG A 440 -16.53 -5.10 -22.83
C ARG A 440 -17.58 -4.45 -23.72
N TYR A 441 -18.53 -5.23 -24.25
CA TYR A 441 -19.59 -4.68 -25.07
C TYR A 441 -20.49 -3.73 -24.27
N LEU A 442 -20.81 -4.06 -23.01
CA LEU A 442 -21.47 -3.12 -22.09
C LEU A 442 -20.65 -1.84 -21.89
N LYS A 443 -19.33 -1.93 -21.68
CA LYS A 443 -18.45 -0.75 -21.59
C LYS A 443 -18.54 0.12 -22.84
N ILE A 444 -18.55 -0.46 -24.03
CA ILE A 444 -18.73 0.30 -25.29
C ILE A 444 -20.08 1.06 -25.28
N LEU A 445 -21.18 0.38 -24.95
CA LEU A 445 -22.52 0.98 -24.94
C LEU A 445 -22.69 2.08 -23.87
N PHE A 446 -22.15 1.87 -22.66
CA PHE A 446 -22.12 2.90 -21.62
C PHE A 446 -21.26 4.10 -22.04
N THR A 447 -20.12 3.86 -22.70
CA THR A 447 -19.22 4.92 -23.18
C THR A 447 -19.88 5.74 -24.29
N GLN A 448 -20.62 5.09 -25.20
CA GLN A 448 -21.46 5.78 -26.20
C GLN A 448 -22.54 6.65 -25.52
N SER A 449 -23.02 6.23 -24.36
CA SER A 449 -23.93 7.01 -23.51
C SER A 449 -23.24 8.05 -22.62
N ARG A 450 -21.93 8.31 -22.82
CA ARG A 450 -21.07 9.27 -22.09
C ARG A 450 -20.84 8.93 -20.61
N TYR A 451 -20.84 7.66 -20.24
CA TYR A 451 -20.46 7.19 -18.90
C TYR A 451 -19.10 6.50 -18.93
N SER A 452 -18.25 6.76 -17.92
CA SER A 452 -16.99 6.05 -17.75
C SER A 452 -17.22 4.70 -17.09
N VAL A 453 -16.65 3.65 -17.69
CA VAL A 453 -16.77 2.27 -17.20
C VAL A 453 -15.39 1.66 -17.01
N PHE A 454 -15.15 1.14 -15.81
CA PHE A 454 -13.97 0.38 -15.46
C PHE A 454 -14.17 -1.11 -15.78
N ILE A 455 -13.15 -1.77 -16.33
CA ILE A 455 -13.05 -3.23 -16.49
C ILE A 455 -11.60 -3.65 -16.18
N ASP A 456 -11.43 -4.71 -15.38
CA ASP A 456 -10.11 -5.21 -14.94
C ASP A 456 -9.15 -5.52 -16.10
N SER A 457 -9.64 -6.12 -17.18
CA SER A 457 -8.85 -6.51 -18.36
C SER A 457 -8.31 -5.34 -19.20
N ASP A 458 -8.96 -4.17 -19.13
CA ASP A 458 -8.57 -3.00 -19.93
C ASP A 458 -7.84 -1.94 -19.10
N ASP A 459 -8.28 -1.72 -17.87
CA ASP A 459 -7.96 -0.52 -17.10
C ASP A 459 -6.98 -0.80 -15.93
N LEU A 460 -6.71 -2.07 -15.62
CA LEU A 460 -5.86 -2.46 -14.50
C LEU A 460 -4.49 -2.99 -14.97
N LYS A 461 -3.43 -2.21 -14.70
CA LYS A 461 -2.04 -2.61 -14.97
C LYS A 461 -1.42 -3.46 -13.86
N ASP A 462 -1.99 -3.39 -12.66
CA ASP A 462 -1.52 -4.05 -11.45
C ASP A 462 -2.72 -4.51 -10.62
N LEU A 463 -2.85 -5.84 -10.44
CA LEU A 463 -3.94 -6.46 -9.70
C LEU A 463 -4.04 -5.97 -8.25
N ASP A 464 -2.96 -5.46 -7.68
CA ASP A 464 -2.93 -4.94 -6.31
C ASP A 464 -3.78 -3.69 -6.11
N ASN A 465 -4.14 -3.00 -7.20
CA ASN A 465 -4.95 -1.78 -7.16
C ASN A 465 -6.44 -2.05 -7.43
N LEU A 466 -6.85 -3.27 -7.78
CA LEU A 466 -8.24 -3.59 -8.12
C LEU A 466 -9.21 -3.17 -7.01
N PHE A 467 -9.00 -3.69 -5.80
CA PHE A 467 -9.88 -3.40 -4.67
C PHE A 467 -9.74 -1.96 -4.19
N GLU A 468 -8.61 -1.29 -4.44
CA GLU A 468 -8.46 0.14 -4.17
C GLU A 468 -9.36 0.96 -5.11
N THR A 469 -9.34 0.68 -6.41
CA THR A 469 -10.24 1.30 -7.39
C THR A 469 -11.71 1.12 -7.02
N VAL A 470 -12.11 -0.09 -6.58
CA VAL A 470 -13.49 -0.35 -6.09
C VAL A 470 -13.82 0.51 -4.86
N ARG A 471 -12.87 0.70 -3.95
CA ARG A 471 -13.07 1.49 -2.72
C ARG A 471 -13.17 2.98 -2.99
N THR A 472 -12.35 3.52 -3.89
CA THR A 472 -12.14 4.98 -4.00
C THR A 472 -12.70 5.61 -5.26
N SER A 473 -12.79 4.86 -6.35
CA SER A 473 -12.84 5.45 -7.70
C SER A 473 -14.01 4.95 -8.54
N VAL A 474 -14.93 4.19 -7.95
CA VAL A 474 -16.12 3.67 -8.62
C VAL A 474 -17.38 4.11 -7.87
N GLY A 475 -18.37 4.61 -8.60
CA GLY A 475 -19.67 5.01 -8.07
C GLY A 475 -20.70 3.88 -7.99
N HIS A 476 -20.69 2.96 -8.96
CA HIS A 476 -21.71 1.92 -9.11
C HIS A 476 -21.08 0.59 -9.59
N LEU A 477 -21.22 -0.48 -8.80
CA LEU A 477 -20.86 -1.85 -9.20
C LEU A 477 -22.01 -2.53 -9.96
N LEU A 478 -21.74 -3.00 -11.17
CA LEU A 478 -22.61 -3.90 -11.94
C LEU A 478 -22.03 -5.31 -11.81
N VAL A 479 -22.77 -6.21 -11.14
CA VAL A 479 -22.37 -7.61 -11.02
C VAL A 479 -23.03 -8.38 -12.15
N TYR A 480 -22.25 -8.79 -13.15
CA TYR A 480 -22.74 -9.53 -14.31
C TYR A 480 -22.81 -11.03 -13.96
N LEU A 481 -23.99 -11.46 -13.51
CA LEU A 481 -24.24 -12.78 -12.94
C LEU A 481 -24.33 -13.84 -14.04
N THR A 482 -23.18 -14.42 -14.35
CA THR A 482 -22.98 -15.61 -15.20
C THR A 482 -22.68 -16.82 -14.33
N ARG A 483 -22.71 -18.03 -14.92
CA ARG A 483 -22.63 -19.31 -14.18
C ARG A 483 -21.49 -19.38 -13.16
N GLU A 484 -20.29 -18.93 -13.52
CA GLU A 484 -19.08 -19.07 -12.70
C GLU A 484 -18.60 -17.75 -12.08
N VAL A 485 -19.36 -16.66 -12.14
CA VAL A 485 -18.85 -15.35 -11.66
C VAL A 485 -18.56 -15.36 -10.16
N LEU A 486 -19.35 -16.07 -9.37
CA LEU A 486 -19.22 -16.12 -7.91
C LEU A 486 -18.18 -17.12 -7.42
N THR A 487 -17.67 -18.01 -8.29
CA THR A 487 -16.59 -18.95 -7.94
C THR A 487 -15.21 -18.28 -8.05
N ARG A 488 -15.10 -17.16 -8.77
CA ARG A 488 -13.84 -16.44 -8.96
C ARG A 488 -13.51 -15.55 -7.74
N PRO A 489 -12.35 -15.74 -7.07
CA PRO A 489 -12.00 -14.95 -5.89
C PRO A 489 -11.97 -13.44 -6.15
N TRP A 490 -11.48 -12.98 -7.31
CA TRP A 490 -11.43 -11.55 -7.63
C TRP A 490 -12.82 -10.90 -7.62
N CYS A 491 -13.80 -11.51 -8.29
CA CYS A 491 -15.19 -11.06 -8.27
C CYS A 491 -15.78 -11.08 -6.85
N ALA A 492 -15.48 -12.13 -6.09
CA ALA A 492 -15.88 -12.25 -4.69
C ALA A 492 -15.33 -11.10 -3.84
N GLY A 493 -14.07 -10.72 -4.05
CA GLY A 493 -13.44 -9.59 -3.37
C GLY A 493 -14.01 -8.23 -3.78
N GLU A 494 -14.40 -8.04 -5.04
CA GLU A 494 -15.04 -6.82 -5.53
C GLU A 494 -16.41 -6.64 -4.86
N ILE A 495 -17.23 -7.69 -4.86
CA ILE A 495 -18.56 -7.71 -4.24
C ILE A 495 -18.44 -7.47 -2.72
N ALA A 496 -17.54 -8.19 -2.04
CA ALA A 496 -17.30 -8.03 -0.60
C ALA A 496 -16.86 -6.60 -0.25
N THR A 497 -15.98 -6.02 -1.05
CA THR A 497 -15.50 -4.65 -0.87
C THR A 497 -16.63 -3.62 -1.06
N THR A 498 -17.49 -3.81 -2.07
CA THR A 498 -18.64 -2.94 -2.30
C THR A 498 -19.68 -3.04 -1.19
N VAL A 499 -20.02 -4.27 -0.76
CA VAL A 499 -20.99 -4.48 0.33
C VAL A 499 -20.48 -3.86 1.64
N ALA A 500 -19.20 -4.00 1.95
CA ALA A 500 -18.57 -3.40 3.12
C ALA A 500 -18.59 -1.86 3.10
N ARG A 501 -18.62 -1.23 1.92
CA ARG A 501 -18.74 0.23 1.74
C ARG A 501 -20.15 0.75 2.04
N GLY A 502 -21.14 -0.14 2.12
CA GLY A 502 -22.53 0.18 2.45
C GLY A 502 -23.16 1.14 1.43
N ASN A 503 -24.05 2.02 1.91
CA ASN A 503 -24.85 2.92 1.06
C ASN A 503 -24.06 3.96 0.24
N LYS A 504 -22.72 4.01 0.38
CA LYS A 504 -21.84 4.93 -0.35
C LYS A 504 -21.47 4.46 -1.76
N MET A 505 -21.80 3.22 -2.12
CA MET A 505 -21.60 2.68 -3.46
C MET A 505 -22.87 1.93 -3.89
N LYS A 506 -23.35 2.20 -5.10
CA LYS A 506 -24.52 1.50 -5.64
C LYS A 506 -24.10 0.13 -6.15
N LEU A 507 -24.97 -0.86 -6.03
CA LEU A 507 -24.79 -2.18 -6.60
C LEU A 507 -26.04 -2.55 -7.41
N THR A 508 -25.86 -3.11 -8.59
CA THR A 508 -26.93 -3.68 -9.41
C THR A 508 -26.53 -5.05 -9.93
N LYS A 509 -27.45 -6.00 -9.82
CA LYS A 509 -27.33 -7.35 -10.36
C LYS A 509 -27.76 -7.33 -11.82
N VAL A 510 -26.92 -7.78 -12.73
CA VAL A 510 -27.32 -8.07 -14.12
C VAL A 510 -27.46 -9.58 -14.23
N MET A 511 -28.69 -10.07 -14.22
CA MET A 511 -29.01 -11.49 -14.22
C MET A 511 -29.01 -12.06 -15.65
N THR A 512 -28.36 -13.20 -15.81
CA THR A 512 -28.39 -13.99 -17.05
C THR A 512 -29.11 -15.31 -16.80
N ASP A 513 -29.68 -15.90 -17.85
CA ASP A 513 -30.38 -17.20 -17.78
C ASP A 513 -29.46 -18.35 -17.32
N ALA A 514 -28.13 -18.16 -17.45
CA ALA A 514 -27.12 -19.15 -17.07
C ALA A 514 -26.70 -19.07 -15.59
N PHE A 515 -27.18 -18.09 -14.82
CA PHE A 515 -26.79 -17.93 -13.43
C PHE A 515 -27.39 -19.01 -12.53
N LEU A 516 -26.54 -19.59 -11.68
CA LEU A 516 -26.96 -20.51 -10.62
C LEU A 516 -26.47 -19.93 -9.28
N PRO A 517 -27.38 -19.61 -8.34
CA PRO A 517 -26.97 -19.10 -7.04
C PRO A 517 -26.29 -20.20 -6.21
N PRO A 518 -25.25 -19.87 -5.41
CA PRO A 518 -24.67 -20.81 -4.46
C PRO A 518 -25.69 -21.22 -3.40
N THR A 519 -25.58 -22.47 -2.95
CA THR A 519 -26.34 -23.02 -1.82
C THR A 519 -25.80 -22.50 -0.49
N GLU A 520 -26.61 -22.56 0.58
CA GLU A 520 -26.14 -22.16 1.92
C GLU A 520 -25.00 -23.05 2.45
N GLU A 521 -24.93 -24.30 2.02
CA GLU A 521 -23.82 -25.21 2.35
C GLU A 521 -22.51 -24.72 1.72
N GLU A 522 -22.53 -24.33 0.44
CA GLU A 522 -21.39 -23.74 -0.27
C GLU A 522 -20.96 -22.38 0.32
N LEU A 523 -21.93 -21.58 0.78
CA LEU A 523 -21.65 -20.32 1.50
C LEU A 523 -21.10 -20.54 2.92
N GLY A 524 -21.34 -21.72 3.50
CA GLY A 524 -20.77 -22.17 4.77
C GLY A 524 -19.30 -22.57 4.66
N ASP A 525 -18.90 -23.16 3.52
CA ASP A 525 -17.52 -23.54 3.22
C ASP A 525 -17.05 -23.05 1.84
N LEU A 526 -16.74 -21.75 1.76
CA LEU A 526 -16.23 -21.11 0.55
C LEU A 526 -14.91 -21.67 0.03
N SER A 527 -14.18 -22.49 0.80
CA SER A 527 -12.93 -23.09 0.32
C SER A 527 -13.17 -24.16 -0.76
N THR A 528 -14.36 -24.74 -0.77
CA THR A 528 -14.80 -25.73 -1.78
C THR A 528 -15.47 -25.08 -2.99
N TYR A 529 -15.95 -23.85 -2.83
CA TYR A 529 -16.71 -23.12 -3.86
C TYR A 529 -15.84 -22.12 -4.64
N LEU A 530 -14.90 -21.44 -3.98
CA LEU A 530 -14.01 -20.47 -4.63
C LEU A 530 -12.78 -21.17 -5.24
N ASP A 531 -12.39 -20.76 -6.44
CA ASP A 531 -11.13 -21.17 -7.05
C ASP A 531 -9.93 -20.45 -6.39
N LEU A 532 -9.58 -20.88 -5.18
CA LEU A 532 -8.49 -20.33 -4.37
C LEU A 532 -7.09 -20.57 -4.99
N THR A 533 -6.98 -21.36 -6.07
CA THR A 533 -5.71 -21.51 -6.80
C THR A 533 -5.32 -20.24 -7.55
N SER A 534 -6.31 -19.43 -7.92
CA SER A 534 -6.14 -18.24 -8.75
C SER A 534 -5.78 -16.98 -7.97
N ALA A 535 -6.20 -16.87 -6.70
CA ALA A 535 -5.87 -15.74 -5.83
C ALA A 535 -6.23 -15.98 -4.36
N ASN A 536 -5.41 -15.45 -3.45
CA ASN A 536 -5.68 -15.48 -2.02
C ASN A 536 -6.15 -14.11 -1.51
N LEU A 537 -7.46 -13.99 -1.30
CA LEU A 537 -8.11 -12.75 -0.85
C LEU A 537 -7.69 -12.28 0.55
N SER A 538 -7.13 -13.17 1.38
CA SER A 538 -6.62 -12.78 2.70
C SER A 538 -5.44 -11.80 2.61
N GLN A 539 -4.68 -11.82 1.52
CA GLN A 539 -3.61 -10.85 1.21
C GLN A 539 -4.16 -9.42 1.12
N TYR A 540 -5.41 -9.28 0.67
CA TYR A 540 -6.15 -8.02 0.55
C TYR A 540 -7.09 -7.75 1.73
N SER A 541 -6.94 -8.52 2.82
CA SER A 541 -7.74 -8.42 4.04
C SER A 541 -9.23 -8.78 3.86
N ILE A 542 -9.57 -9.57 2.85
CA ILE A 542 -10.93 -10.06 2.61
C ILE A 542 -10.98 -11.52 3.07
N THR A 543 -11.74 -11.78 4.13
CA THR A 543 -11.92 -13.13 4.70
C THR A 543 -13.06 -13.85 3.99
N ASN A 544 -13.10 -15.18 4.12
CA ASN A 544 -14.23 -15.97 3.62
C ASN A 544 -15.56 -15.53 4.26
N GLU A 545 -15.58 -15.16 5.54
CA GLU A 545 -16.78 -14.63 6.19
C GLU A 545 -17.29 -13.34 5.53
N HIS A 546 -16.39 -12.43 5.14
CA HIS A 546 -16.78 -11.22 4.40
C HIS A 546 -17.41 -11.56 3.05
N VAL A 547 -16.83 -12.52 2.33
CA VAL A 547 -17.36 -12.98 1.05
C VAL A 547 -18.73 -13.63 1.23
N ALA A 548 -18.88 -14.55 2.19
CA ALA A 548 -20.13 -15.26 2.44
C ALA A 548 -21.25 -14.29 2.81
N SER A 549 -20.97 -13.31 3.69
CA SER A 549 -21.92 -12.26 4.06
C SER A 549 -22.31 -11.40 2.85
N ALA A 550 -21.32 -11.04 2.02
CA ALA A 550 -21.56 -10.23 0.84
C ALA A 550 -22.38 -10.96 -0.23
N PHE A 551 -22.16 -12.27 -0.42
CA PHE A 551 -22.96 -13.10 -1.32
C PHE A 551 -24.40 -13.25 -0.84
N ARG A 552 -24.63 -13.50 0.46
CA ARG A 552 -26.00 -13.52 1.01
C ARG A 552 -26.73 -12.20 0.77
N LYS A 553 -26.04 -11.08 1.00
CA LYS A 553 -26.62 -9.75 0.77
C LYS A 553 -26.79 -9.42 -0.72
N LEU A 554 -25.93 -9.94 -1.59
CA LEU A 554 -26.10 -9.82 -3.04
C LEU A 554 -27.38 -10.55 -3.48
N LEU A 555 -27.57 -11.77 -2.98
CA LEU A 555 -28.69 -12.65 -3.33
C LEU A 555 -30.04 -12.22 -2.73
N SER A 556 -30.04 -11.39 -1.69
CA SER A 556 -31.26 -10.80 -1.15
C SER A 556 -31.90 -9.77 -2.09
N ASP A 557 -33.11 -9.31 -1.75
CA ASP A 557 -33.83 -8.25 -2.46
C ASP A 557 -33.30 -6.83 -2.17
N ASP A 558 -32.19 -6.71 -1.43
CA ASP A 558 -31.62 -5.42 -1.03
C ASP A 558 -31.06 -4.62 -2.23
N TYR A 559 -30.76 -5.29 -3.34
CA TYR A 559 -30.17 -4.68 -4.53
C TYR A 559 -31.03 -4.87 -5.78
N PRO A 560 -31.15 -3.85 -6.64
CA PRO A 560 -31.93 -3.94 -7.87
C PRO A 560 -31.34 -4.98 -8.82
N THR A 561 -32.24 -5.76 -9.43
CA THR A 561 -31.94 -6.74 -10.47
C THR A 561 -32.36 -6.21 -11.83
N VAL A 562 -31.50 -6.37 -12.84
CA VAL A 562 -31.74 -6.05 -14.24
C VAL A 562 -31.54 -7.30 -15.07
N GLU A 563 -32.52 -7.59 -15.91
CA GLU A 563 -32.49 -8.67 -16.90
C GLU A 563 -32.67 -8.08 -18.30
N ALA A 564 -32.19 -8.77 -19.32
CA ALA A 564 -32.52 -8.41 -20.70
C ALA A 564 -34.03 -8.48 -20.92
N ALA A 565 -34.59 -7.62 -21.76
CA ALA A 565 -36.02 -7.71 -22.09
C ALA A 565 -36.28 -8.98 -22.92
N ALA A 566 -37.27 -9.78 -22.56
CA ALA A 566 -37.60 -11.04 -23.26
C ALA A 566 -37.95 -10.86 -24.75
N SER A 567 -38.35 -9.64 -25.16
CA SER A 567 -38.64 -9.28 -26.56
C SER A 567 -37.38 -8.99 -27.38
N THR A 568 -36.21 -8.78 -26.76
CA THR A 568 -34.98 -8.31 -27.43
C THR A 568 -34.06 -9.45 -27.88
N HIS A 569 -33.39 -9.26 -29.02
CA HIS A 569 -32.48 -10.24 -29.64
C HIS A 569 -31.16 -9.55 -30.03
N GLY A 570 -30.07 -10.32 -30.20
CA GLY A 570 -28.79 -9.77 -30.65
C GLY A 570 -28.26 -8.64 -29.77
N GLN A 571 -27.82 -7.55 -30.40
CA GLN A 571 -27.31 -6.35 -29.73
C GLN A 571 -28.37 -5.64 -28.89
N ALA A 572 -29.65 -5.73 -29.26
CA ALA A 572 -30.74 -5.08 -28.53
C ALA A 572 -30.86 -5.58 -27.08
N ARG A 573 -30.46 -6.84 -26.80
CA ARG A 573 -30.40 -7.37 -25.43
C ARG A 573 -29.50 -6.53 -24.54
N PHE A 574 -28.29 -6.25 -24.99
CA PHE A 574 -27.31 -5.44 -24.25
C PHE A 574 -27.75 -3.97 -24.14
N SER A 575 -28.29 -3.39 -25.21
CA SER A 575 -28.84 -2.03 -25.19
C SER A 575 -29.99 -1.88 -24.19
N SER A 576 -30.84 -2.91 -24.07
CA SER A 576 -31.93 -2.94 -23.10
C SER A 576 -31.42 -2.98 -21.65
N ILE A 577 -30.35 -3.74 -21.38
CA ILE A 577 -29.69 -3.81 -20.06
C ILE A 577 -29.16 -2.43 -19.69
N VAL A 578 -28.41 -1.78 -20.59
CA VAL A 578 -27.85 -0.44 -20.37
C VAL A 578 -28.96 0.58 -20.12
N ALA A 579 -30.04 0.56 -20.92
CA ALA A 579 -31.17 1.45 -20.73
C ALA A 579 -31.84 1.27 -19.35
N LYS A 580 -32.06 0.02 -18.92
CA LYS A 580 -32.63 -0.31 -17.60
C LYS A 580 -31.71 0.14 -16.45
N VAL A 581 -30.40 -0.10 -16.54
CA VAL A 581 -29.43 0.36 -15.53
C VAL A 581 -29.40 1.89 -15.45
N LEU A 582 -29.49 2.58 -16.60
CA LEU A 582 -29.56 4.04 -16.68
C LEU A 582 -30.94 4.62 -16.35
N LYS A 583 -31.96 3.77 -16.11
CA LYS A 583 -33.37 4.16 -15.92
C LYS A 583 -33.92 5.01 -17.08
N LYS A 584 -33.45 4.75 -18.31
CA LYS A 584 -33.94 5.37 -19.54
C LYS A 584 -34.96 4.45 -20.22
N LYS A 585 -35.92 5.04 -20.94
CA LYS A 585 -36.79 4.24 -21.83
C LYS A 585 -35.94 3.68 -22.97
N TYR A 586 -36.01 2.36 -23.16
CA TYR A 586 -35.46 1.70 -24.33
C TYR A 586 -36.41 1.94 -25.50
N ASP A 587 -35.89 2.47 -26.61
CA ASP A 587 -36.66 2.66 -27.83
C ASP A 587 -36.56 1.41 -28.68
N GLU A 588 -37.62 0.58 -28.68
CA GLU A 588 -37.67 -0.64 -29.48
C GLU A 588 -37.62 -0.36 -30.99
N SER A 589 -37.89 0.87 -31.44
CA SER A 589 -37.80 1.25 -32.87
C SER A 589 -36.36 1.40 -33.39
N GLN A 590 -35.36 1.40 -32.50
CA GLN A 590 -33.94 1.34 -32.87
C GLN A 590 -33.42 -0.10 -33.05
N ALA A 591 -34.27 -1.12 -32.82
CA ALA A 591 -33.89 -2.52 -32.91
C ALA A 591 -34.03 -3.06 -34.35
N ALA A 592 -32.99 -3.77 -34.80
CA ALA A 592 -32.83 -4.43 -36.10
C ALA A 592 -32.56 -3.49 -37.30
N VAL A 593 -31.27 -3.17 -37.51
CA VAL A 593 -30.82 -2.66 -38.81
C VAL A 593 -30.80 -3.83 -39.80
N LYS A 594 -31.80 -3.87 -40.69
CA LYS A 594 -31.83 -4.88 -41.76
C LYS A 594 -30.59 -4.75 -42.67
N PRO A 595 -29.97 -5.86 -43.09
CA PRO A 595 -28.83 -5.83 -44.00
C PRO A 595 -29.15 -5.10 -45.31
N LYS A 596 -28.38 -4.06 -45.61
CA LYS A 596 -28.44 -3.37 -46.92
C LYS A 596 -27.55 -4.11 -47.91
N ARG A 597 -27.93 -4.11 -49.19
CA ARG A 597 -27.10 -4.68 -50.25
C ARG A 597 -25.73 -3.98 -50.30
N GLY A 598 -24.66 -4.76 -50.16
CA GLY A 598 -23.28 -4.30 -50.08
C GLY A 598 -22.74 -4.05 -48.68
N SER A 599 -23.51 -4.32 -47.61
CA SER A 599 -23.01 -4.26 -46.23
C SER A 599 -22.02 -5.38 -45.91
N VAL A 600 -21.29 -5.25 -44.80
CA VAL A 600 -20.55 -6.37 -44.20
C VAL A 600 -21.47 -7.10 -43.24
N LEU A 601 -21.66 -8.40 -43.47
CA LEU A 601 -22.50 -9.24 -42.62
C LEU A 601 -21.64 -9.97 -41.60
N ILE A 602 -21.97 -9.85 -40.31
CA ILE A 602 -21.33 -10.63 -39.24
C ILE A 602 -22.27 -11.76 -38.82
N LEU A 603 -21.80 -12.99 -38.99
CA LEU A 603 -22.47 -14.21 -38.54
C LEU A 603 -21.94 -14.61 -37.17
N SER A 604 -22.81 -14.69 -36.18
CA SER A 604 -22.52 -15.22 -34.84
C SER A 604 -23.59 -16.22 -34.44
N ASP A 605 -23.28 -17.06 -33.44
CA ASP A 605 -24.29 -17.90 -32.81
C ASP A 605 -25.29 -16.99 -32.07
N THR A 606 -26.54 -17.00 -32.51
CA THR A 606 -27.63 -16.15 -31.97
C THR A 606 -28.08 -16.58 -30.57
N ARG A 607 -27.72 -17.80 -30.15
CA ARG A 607 -28.04 -18.37 -28.84
C ARG A 607 -26.92 -18.18 -27.81
N ASP A 608 -25.79 -17.64 -28.24
CA ASP A 608 -24.60 -17.43 -27.42
C ASP A 608 -24.38 -15.92 -27.23
N ASP A 609 -24.62 -15.45 -26.01
CA ASP A 609 -24.45 -14.04 -25.65
C ASP A 609 -22.98 -13.59 -25.79
N GLU A 610 -22.00 -14.48 -25.59
CA GLU A 610 -20.58 -14.16 -25.79
C GLU A 610 -20.25 -14.02 -27.28
N ALA A 611 -20.79 -14.89 -28.14
CA ALA A 611 -20.63 -14.78 -29.59
C ALA A 611 -21.28 -13.49 -30.13
N THR A 612 -22.45 -13.15 -29.62
CA THR A 612 -23.18 -11.92 -29.98
C THR A 612 -22.43 -10.67 -29.49
N ALA A 613 -21.90 -10.70 -28.27
CA ALA A 613 -21.08 -9.60 -27.76
C ALA A 613 -19.76 -9.44 -28.56
N ALA A 614 -19.09 -10.54 -28.92
CA ALA A 614 -17.91 -10.51 -29.78
C ALA A 614 -18.22 -9.88 -31.15
N ALA A 615 -19.36 -10.25 -31.76
CA ALA A 615 -19.84 -9.64 -32.98
C ALA A 615 -20.12 -8.13 -32.82
N GLY A 616 -20.72 -7.72 -31.70
CA GLY A 616 -20.99 -6.31 -31.40
C GLY A 616 -19.74 -5.47 -31.17
N ILE A 617 -18.73 -6.02 -30.48
CA ILE A 617 -17.40 -5.41 -30.34
C ILE A 617 -16.77 -5.25 -31.72
N LEU A 618 -16.72 -6.33 -32.51
CA LEU A 618 -16.11 -6.31 -33.84
C LEU A 618 -16.78 -5.25 -34.73
N ALA A 619 -18.11 -5.24 -34.79
CA ALA A 619 -18.87 -4.24 -35.52
C ALA A 619 -18.54 -2.82 -35.06
N SER A 620 -18.52 -2.57 -33.76
CA SER A 620 -18.20 -1.25 -33.19
C SER A 620 -16.79 -0.78 -33.58
N LYS A 621 -15.82 -1.70 -33.59
CA LYS A 621 -14.40 -1.40 -33.89
C LYS A 621 -14.13 -1.20 -35.37
N ILE A 622 -14.78 -1.97 -36.26
CA ILE A 622 -14.54 -1.87 -37.71
C ILE A 622 -15.40 -0.80 -38.40
N SER A 623 -16.56 -0.42 -37.83
CA SER A 623 -17.52 0.47 -38.48
C SER A 623 -16.91 1.81 -38.92
N LEU A 624 -16.13 2.47 -38.05
CA LEU A 624 -15.49 3.76 -38.36
C LEU A 624 -14.43 3.65 -39.48
N ARG A 625 -13.80 2.49 -39.62
CA ARG A 625 -12.79 2.26 -40.66
C ARG A 625 -13.44 1.94 -42.00
N LEU A 626 -14.47 1.10 -41.97
CA LEU A 626 -15.23 0.74 -43.17
C LEU A 626 -15.99 1.93 -43.73
N SER A 627 -16.48 2.85 -42.89
CA SER A 627 -17.11 4.10 -43.37
C SER A 627 -16.18 4.99 -44.20
N GLY A 628 -14.86 4.72 -44.21
CA GLY A 628 -13.92 5.42 -45.09
C GLY A 628 -14.02 5.01 -46.57
N PHE A 629 -14.65 3.87 -46.88
CA PHE A 629 -14.78 3.39 -48.27
C PHE A 629 -16.08 2.61 -48.56
N MET A 630 -17.02 2.52 -47.61
CA MET A 630 -18.35 1.95 -47.84
C MET A 630 -19.43 2.61 -46.96
N ASP A 631 -20.57 2.95 -47.56
CA ASP A 631 -21.69 3.64 -46.89
C ASP A 631 -22.74 2.68 -46.32
N GLN A 632 -22.69 1.40 -46.71
CA GLN A 632 -23.72 0.40 -46.38
C GLN A 632 -23.61 -0.10 -44.93
N GLY A 633 -22.47 0.11 -44.28
CA GLY A 633 -22.22 -0.24 -42.88
C GLY A 633 -22.04 -1.73 -42.60
N VAL A 634 -22.12 -2.08 -41.32
CA VAL A 634 -21.96 -3.43 -40.78
C VAL A 634 -23.28 -3.86 -40.15
N CYS A 635 -23.71 -5.10 -40.43
CA CYS A 635 -24.93 -5.67 -39.89
C CYS A 635 -24.64 -7.02 -39.23
N LEU A 636 -25.29 -7.30 -38.10
CA LEU A 636 -25.21 -8.60 -37.44
C LEU A 636 -26.47 -9.40 -37.76
N ILE A 637 -26.30 -10.67 -38.10
CA ILE A 637 -27.45 -11.53 -38.33
C ILE A 637 -28.27 -11.77 -37.06
N ALA A 638 -27.62 -11.75 -35.89
CA ALA A 638 -28.25 -11.95 -34.59
C ALA A 638 -29.27 -10.86 -34.22
N ASP A 639 -29.25 -9.71 -34.92
CA ASP A 639 -30.18 -8.61 -34.65
C ASP A 639 -31.55 -8.79 -35.32
N ASP A 640 -31.67 -9.67 -36.33
CA ASP A 640 -32.92 -9.91 -37.05
C ASP A 640 -33.50 -11.27 -36.67
N LYS A 641 -34.44 -11.31 -35.73
CA LYS A 641 -35.08 -12.56 -35.27
C LYS A 641 -35.73 -13.36 -36.41
N THR A 642 -36.19 -12.70 -37.47
CA THR A 642 -36.89 -13.38 -38.57
C THR A 642 -36.01 -14.38 -39.33
N VAL A 643 -34.68 -14.25 -39.24
CA VAL A 643 -33.73 -15.15 -39.89
C VAL A 643 -33.61 -16.52 -39.21
N GLU A 644 -34.05 -16.64 -37.95
CA GLU A 644 -34.14 -17.94 -37.26
C GLU A 644 -35.32 -18.75 -37.76
N ASP A 645 -36.41 -18.08 -38.13
CA ASP A 645 -37.64 -18.71 -38.62
C ASP A 645 -37.60 -18.92 -40.14
N ASP A 646 -36.95 -18.04 -40.90
CA ASP A 646 -36.78 -18.13 -42.36
C ASP A 646 -35.29 -18.20 -42.78
N HIS A 647 -34.80 -19.42 -42.93
CA HIS A 647 -33.44 -19.69 -43.42
C HIS A 647 -33.17 -19.16 -44.85
N SER A 648 -34.22 -18.95 -45.66
CA SER A 648 -34.08 -18.47 -47.04
C SER A 648 -33.70 -16.98 -47.04
N LEU A 649 -34.33 -16.21 -46.16
CA LEU A 649 -34.02 -14.81 -45.93
C LEU A 649 -32.58 -14.62 -45.43
N ALA A 650 -32.13 -15.48 -44.51
CA ALA A 650 -30.75 -15.48 -44.02
C ALA A 650 -29.72 -15.73 -45.14
N ALA A 651 -30.04 -16.64 -46.07
CA ALA A 651 -29.23 -16.91 -47.25
C ALA A 651 -29.21 -15.72 -48.22
N GLU A 652 -30.35 -15.04 -48.40
CA GLU A 652 -30.44 -13.84 -49.23
C GLU A 652 -29.59 -12.68 -48.67
N TYR A 653 -29.64 -12.43 -47.36
CA TYR A 653 -28.77 -11.45 -46.71
C TYR A 653 -27.29 -11.76 -46.91
N THR A 654 -26.92 -13.05 -46.87
CA THR A 654 -25.54 -13.50 -47.11
C THR A 654 -25.10 -13.20 -48.55
N GLN A 655 -26.00 -13.36 -49.53
CA GLN A 655 -25.75 -13.03 -50.94
C GLN A 655 -25.69 -11.53 -51.20
N TRP A 656 -26.45 -10.74 -50.45
CA TRP A 656 -26.44 -9.28 -50.54
C TRP A 656 -25.18 -8.65 -49.96
N ALA A 657 -24.53 -9.33 -49.01
CA ALA A 657 -23.35 -8.83 -48.35
C ALA A 657 -22.16 -8.68 -49.31
N ARG A 658 -21.27 -7.74 -49.02
CA ARG A 658 -19.99 -7.57 -49.71
C ARG A 658 -18.94 -8.56 -49.20
N ALA A 659 -18.98 -8.83 -47.91
CA ALA A 659 -18.13 -9.79 -47.22
C ALA A 659 -18.90 -10.36 -46.01
N CYS A 660 -18.52 -11.56 -45.62
CA CYS A 660 -19.10 -12.26 -44.48
C CYS A 660 -18.02 -12.55 -43.44
N CYS A 661 -18.14 -11.94 -42.25
CA CYS A 661 -17.30 -12.23 -41.10
C CYS A 661 -18.00 -13.28 -40.24
N VAL A 662 -17.36 -14.41 -39.99
CA VAL A 662 -17.94 -15.52 -39.24
C VAL A 662 -17.28 -15.61 -37.87
N ILE A 663 -17.99 -15.23 -36.82
CA ILE A 663 -17.56 -15.40 -35.43
C ILE A 663 -17.67 -16.88 -35.06
N LEU A 664 -16.53 -17.54 -34.89
CA LEU A 664 -16.43 -18.93 -34.47
C LEU A 664 -16.36 -18.94 -32.94
N SER A 665 -17.44 -19.38 -32.29
CA SER A 665 -17.54 -19.59 -30.83
C SER A 665 -17.76 -21.07 -30.51
N SER A 666 -17.73 -21.45 -29.22
CA SER A 666 -17.96 -22.84 -28.79
C SER A 666 -19.27 -23.45 -29.30
N GLY A 667 -20.30 -22.62 -29.55
CA GLY A 667 -21.60 -23.05 -30.07
C GLY A 667 -21.65 -23.24 -31.59
N THR A 668 -20.68 -22.69 -32.35
CA THR A 668 -20.73 -22.63 -33.83
C THR A 668 -20.95 -23.98 -34.50
N LEU A 669 -20.28 -25.04 -34.03
CA LEU A 669 -20.41 -26.37 -34.64
C LEU A 669 -21.77 -27.04 -34.36
N ARG A 670 -22.55 -26.52 -33.42
CA ARG A 670 -23.89 -27.02 -33.07
C ARG A 670 -25.00 -26.15 -33.66
N ASN A 671 -24.69 -24.93 -34.10
CA ASN A 671 -25.65 -24.02 -34.70
C ASN A 671 -25.83 -24.32 -36.20
N VAL A 672 -26.90 -25.04 -36.53
CA VAL A 672 -27.23 -25.44 -37.90
C VAL A 672 -27.40 -24.24 -38.84
N LEU A 673 -28.00 -23.14 -38.38
CA LEU A 673 -28.18 -21.94 -39.18
C LEU A 673 -26.82 -21.33 -39.55
N GLN A 674 -25.93 -21.15 -38.57
CA GLN A 674 -24.60 -20.60 -38.82
C GLN A 674 -23.80 -21.46 -39.81
N VAL A 675 -23.82 -22.79 -39.65
CA VAL A 675 -23.14 -23.73 -40.56
C VAL A 675 -23.73 -23.70 -41.98
N LYS A 676 -25.05 -23.58 -42.11
CA LYS A 676 -25.73 -23.42 -43.42
C LYS A 676 -25.26 -22.16 -44.14
N LEU A 677 -25.22 -21.04 -43.42
CA LEU A 677 -24.81 -19.76 -43.99
C LEU A 677 -23.33 -19.72 -44.36
N ILE A 678 -22.46 -20.43 -43.62
CA ILE A 678 -21.07 -20.66 -44.04
C ILE A 678 -21.04 -21.38 -45.40
N GLY A 679 -21.84 -22.43 -45.57
CA GLY A 679 -21.96 -23.16 -46.85
C GLY A 679 -22.42 -22.28 -48.01
N VAL A 680 -23.43 -21.44 -47.78
CA VAL A 680 -23.93 -20.45 -48.76
C VAL A 680 -22.85 -19.42 -49.11
N ALA A 681 -22.23 -18.80 -48.10
CA ALA A 681 -21.21 -17.76 -48.27
C ALA A 681 -20.00 -18.28 -49.07
N MET A 682 -19.57 -19.50 -48.82
CA MET A 682 -18.41 -20.12 -49.48
C MET A 682 -18.65 -20.50 -50.96
N ARG A 683 -19.91 -20.54 -51.40
CA ARG A 683 -20.26 -20.77 -52.82
C ARG A 683 -20.25 -19.49 -53.65
N LEU A 684 -20.20 -18.33 -53.02
CA LEU A 684 -20.23 -17.06 -53.74
C LEU A 684 -18.90 -16.81 -54.46
N PRO A 685 -18.94 -16.38 -55.74
CA PRO A 685 -17.73 -16.17 -56.53
C PRO A 685 -16.92 -14.98 -56.02
N ALA A 686 -15.61 -14.99 -56.29
CA ALA A 686 -14.74 -13.85 -56.05
C ALA A 686 -15.30 -12.57 -56.73
N PRO A 687 -15.18 -11.38 -56.11
CA PRO A 687 -14.28 -11.01 -55.01
C PRO A 687 -14.87 -11.18 -53.60
N TYR A 688 -15.99 -11.90 -53.44
CA TYR A 688 -16.62 -12.13 -52.14
C TYR A 688 -15.66 -12.80 -51.14
N GLN A 689 -15.55 -12.25 -49.93
CA GLN A 689 -14.67 -12.77 -48.89
C GLN A 689 -15.47 -13.33 -47.71
N VAL A 690 -15.14 -14.56 -47.33
CA VAL A 690 -15.57 -15.20 -46.09
C VAL A 690 -14.39 -15.19 -45.12
N ILE A 691 -14.53 -14.45 -44.02
CA ILE A 691 -13.48 -14.16 -43.05
C ILE A 691 -13.79 -14.91 -41.75
N PRO A 692 -13.11 -16.04 -41.46
CA PRO A 692 -13.24 -16.72 -40.18
C PRO A 692 -12.59 -15.90 -39.06
N VAL A 693 -13.33 -15.65 -37.99
CA VAL A 693 -12.90 -14.90 -36.81
C VAL A 693 -13.09 -15.78 -35.58
N ALA A 694 -12.01 -16.34 -35.06
CA ALA A 694 -12.07 -17.33 -33.98
C ALA A 694 -11.97 -16.69 -32.59
N THR A 695 -12.97 -16.93 -31.74
CA THR A 695 -12.89 -16.56 -30.32
C THR A 695 -12.11 -17.60 -29.52
N GLN A 696 -11.73 -17.26 -28.29
CA GLN A 696 -10.93 -18.13 -27.41
C GLN A 696 -11.58 -19.49 -27.08
N GLY A 697 -12.91 -19.60 -27.19
CA GLY A 697 -13.65 -20.83 -26.86
C GLY A 697 -13.83 -21.79 -28.04
N PHE A 698 -13.41 -21.41 -29.25
CA PHE A 698 -13.62 -22.22 -30.44
C PHE A 698 -12.52 -23.25 -30.64
N ASN A 699 -12.93 -24.51 -30.82
CA ASN A 699 -12.05 -25.59 -31.23
C ASN A 699 -12.36 -25.99 -32.67
N PHE A 700 -11.33 -26.07 -33.50
CA PHE A 700 -11.51 -26.50 -34.89
C PHE A 700 -12.01 -27.95 -34.95
N PRO A 701 -12.99 -28.25 -35.83
CA PRO A 701 -13.58 -29.57 -35.91
C PRO A 701 -12.56 -30.60 -36.40
N ALA A 702 -12.57 -31.79 -35.78
CA ALA A 702 -11.82 -32.93 -36.29
C ALA A 702 -12.38 -33.37 -37.67
N PRO A 703 -11.58 -34.00 -38.54
CA PRO A 703 -12.06 -34.50 -39.84
C PRO A 703 -13.27 -35.45 -39.73
N THR A 704 -13.39 -36.17 -38.60
CA THR A 704 -14.52 -37.06 -38.30
C THR A 704 -15.84 -36.33 -38.11
N TRP A 705 -15.82 -35.10 -37.56
CA TRP A 705 -17.02 -34.28 -37.38
C TRP A 705 -17.70 -33.98 -38.72
N VAL A 706 -16.90 -33.61 -39.74
CA VAL A 706 -17.40 -33.33 -41.10
C VAL A 706 -18.04 -34.56 -41.75
N VAL A 707 -17.56 -35.76 -41.43
CA VAL A 707 -18.03 -37.02 -42.06
C VAL A 707 -19.22 -37.62 -41.31
N LYS A 708 -19.27 -37.51 -39.98
CA LYS A 708 -20.26 -38.19 -39.15
C LYS A 708 -21.34 -37.26 -38.59
N GLU A 709 -20.95 -36.11 -38.06
CA GLU A 709 -21.86 -35.23 -37.30
C GLU A 709 -22.53 -34.20 -38.21
N LEU A 710 -21.79 -33.60 -39.15
CA LEU A 710 -22.34 -32.60 -40.07
C LEU A 710 -23.50 -33.13 -40.94
N PRO A 711 -23.44 -34.33 -41.55
CA PRO A 711 -24.57 -34.88 -42.32
C PRO A 711 -25.78 -35.23 -41.45
N GLN A 712 -25.59 -35.52 -40.15
CA GLN A 712 -26.70 -35.75 -39.22
C GLN A 712 -27.40 -34.45 -38.85
N MET A 713 -26.65 -33.37 -38.67
CA MET A 713 -27.18 -32.04 -38.37
C MET A 713 -27.83 -31.36 -39.59
N TRP A 714 -27.35 -31.67 -40.80
CA TRP A 714 -27.88 -31.13 -42.05
C TRP A 714 -28.07 -32.22 -43.12
N PRO A 715 -29.17 -33.00 -43.03
CA PRO A 715 -29.47 -34.06 -44.00
C PRO A 715 -29.69 -33.51 -45.42
N GLY A 716 -29.09 -34.14 -46.43
CA GLY A 716 -29.30 -33.81 -47.85
C GLY A 716 -28.34 -32.78 -48.47
N ALA A 717 -27.34 -32.30 -47.73
CA ALA A 717 -26.47 -31.19 -48.13
C ALA A 717 -25.11 -31.60 -48.74
N SER A 718 -25.09 -32.60 -49.64
CA SER A 718 -23.83 -33.21 -50.11
C SER A 718 -22.84 -32.22 -50.74
N GLU A 719 -23.32 -31.23 -51.51
CA GLU A 719 -22.49 -30.19 -52.12
C GLU A 719 -22.01 -29.14 -51.08
N ASP A 720 -22.85 -28.76 -50.13
CA ASP A 720 -22.55 -27.75 -49.10
C ASP A 720 -21.53 -28.25 -48.07
N VAL A 721 -21.49 -29.56 -47.81
CA VAL A 721 -20.50 -30.20 -46.91
C VAL A 721 -19.06 -29.95 -47.38
N SER A 722 -18.82 -29.94 -48.70
CA SER A 722 -17.50 -29.64 -49.27
C SER A 722 -17.09 -28.18 -49.07
N ALA A 723 -18.05 -27.26 -49.19
CA ALA A 723 -17.84 -25.83 -48.98
C ALA A 723 -17.50 -25.52 -47.50
N VAL A 724 -18.24 -26.11 -46.56
CA VAL A 724 -17.98 -26.00 -45.11
C VAL A 724 -16.63 -26.62 -44.74
N ARG A 725 -16.27 -27.78 -45.32
CA ARG A 725 -14.93 -28.38 -45.14
C ARG A 725 -13.83 -27.44 -45.62
N THR A 726 -14.04 -26.75 -46.74
CA THR A 726 -13.07 -25.81 -47.31
C THR A 726 -12.93 -24.56 -46.45
N PHE A 727 -14.03 -24.07 -45.86
CA PHE A 727 -14.02 -22.95 -44.92
C PHE A 727 -13.10 -23.21 -43.71
N PHE A 728 -13.22 -24.37 -43.06
CA PHE A 728 -12.39 -24.69 -41.88
C PHE A 728 -10.91 -24.96 -42.21
N LYS A 729 -10.52 -24.96 -43.49
CA LYS A 729 -9.10 -24.94 -43.90
C LYS A 729 -8.54 -23.53 -44.05
N ARG A 730 -9.38 -22.49 -44.02
CA ARG A 730 -8.92 -21.09 -44.07
C ARG A 730 -8.30 -20.69 -42.73
N LEU A 731 -7.29 -19.83 -42.79
CA LEU A 731 -6.68 -19.24 -41.59
C LEU A 731 -7.70 -18.30 -40.93
N ALA A 732 -8.06 -18.60 -39.69
CA ALA A 732 -8.92 -17.74 -38.89
C ALA A 732 -8.12 -16.62 -38.23
N ILE A 733 -8.70 -15.43 -38.21
CA ILE A 733 -8.18 -14.31 -37.42
C ILE A 733 -8.60 -14.55 -35.97
N THR A 734 -7.64 -14.58 -35.05
CA THR A 734 -7.95 -14.70 -33.62
C THR A 734 -8.60 -13.42 -33.12
N PHE A 735 -9.68 -13.55 -32.35
CA PHE A 735 -10.39 -12.44 -31.73
C PHE A 735 -10.59 -12.70 -30.23
N SER A 736 -9.68 -12.16 -29.44
CA SER A 736 -9.55 -12.50 -28.01
C SER A 736 -10.31 -11.49 -27.16
N THR A 737 -11.58 -11.77 -26.86
CA THR A 737 -12.44 -10.91 -26.04
C THR A 737 -11.99 -10.75 -24.59
N HIS A 738 -10.93 -11.43 -24.14
CA HIS A 738 -10.31 -11.23 -22.83
C HIS A 738 -8.97 -10.46 -22.87
N ALA A 739 -8.44 -10.17 -24.07
CA ALA A 739 -7.18 -9.44 -24.24
C ALA A 739 -7.38 -7.93 -24.04
N SER A 740 -6.30 -7.15 -23.96
CA SER A 740 -6.40 -5.69 -23.83
C SER A 740 -7.07 -5.07 -25.07
N ASP A 741 -7.73 -3.91 -24.89
CA ASP A 741 -8.41 -3.20 -25.98
C ASP A 741 -7.50 -2.93 -27.19
N THR A 742 -6.21 -2.67 -26.97
CA THR A 742 -5.21 -2.49 -28.02
C THR A 742 -5.00 -3.74 -28.89
N VAL A 743 -5.04 -4.94 -28.31
CA VAL A 743 -4.91 -6.20 -29.06
C VAL A 743 -6.14 -6.41 -29.92
N ILE A 744 -7.32 -6.11 -29.37
CA ILE A 744 -8.59 -6.23 -30.08
C ILE A 744 -8.68 -5.23 -31.23
N ASP A 745 -8.18 -4.00 -31.04
CA ASP A 745 -8.08 -3.02 -32.12
C ASP A 745 -7.22 -3.55 -33.27
N CYS A 746 -6.05 -4.14 -32.97
CA CYS A 746 -5.21 -4.76 -34.00
C CYS A 746 -5.91 -5.93 -34.72
N GLN A 747 -6.61 -6.80 -33.97
CA GLN A 747 -7.35 -7.93 -34.53
C GLN A 747 -8.52 -7.46 -35.41
N ALA A 748 -9.27 -6.44 -34.95
CA ALA A 748 -10.35 -5.82 -35.71
C ALA A 748 -9.81 -5.11 -36.97
N MET A 749 -8.64 -4.48 -36.91
CA MET A 749 -7.96 -3.91 -38.07
C MET A 749 -7.61 -4.98 -39.11
N GLN A 750 -7.13 -6.15 -38.67
CA GLN A 750 -6.85 -7.26 -39.58
C GLN A 750 -8.13 -7.75 -40.27
N VAL A 751 -9.25 -7.85 -39.55
CA VAL A 751 -10.56 -8.19 -40.14
C VAL A 751 -10.98 -7.13 -41.16
N ALA A 752 -10.93 -5.84 -40.79
CA ALA A 752 -11.31 -4.74 -41.67
C ALA A 752 -10.47 -4.70 -42.96
N SER A 753 -9.17 -4.99 -42.87
CA SER A 753 -8.27 -5.05 -44.03
C SER A 753 -8.58 -6.20 -45.00
N SER A 754 -9.29 -7.22 -44.53
CA SER A 754 -9.70 -8.38 -45.35
C SER A 754 -11.02 -8.13 -46.10
N VAL A 755 -11.70 -7.01 -45.84
CA VAL A 755 -12.94 -6.62 -46.53
C VAL A 755 -12.59 -5.99 -47.89
N PRO A 756 -13.20 -6.42 -49.01
CA PRO A 756 -12.94 -5.87 -50.33
C PRO A 756 -13.26 -4.37 -50.44
N THR A 757 -12.35 -3.60 -51.04
CA THR A 757 -12.54 -2.17 -51.36
C THR A 757 -13.25 -1.97 -52.70
N ASP A 758 -13.83 -0.78 -52.92
CA ASP A 758 -14.55 -0.47 -54.16
C ASP A 758 -13.70 -0.63 -55.43
N ALA A 759 -12.38 -0.39 -55.35
CA ALA A 759 -11.46 -0.60 -56.46
C ALA A 759 -11.35 -2.09 -56.87
N ALA A 760 -11.35 -3.00 -55.89
CA ALA A 760 -11.32 -4.45 -56.12
C ALA A 760 -12.65 -4.98 -56.66
N VAL A 761 -13.77 -4.37 -56.26
CA VAL A 761 -15.12 -4.69 -56.75
C VAL A 761 -15.37 -4.10 -58.15
N GLY A 762 -14.79 -2.93 -58.46
CA GLY A 762 -14.92 -2.21 -59.72
C GLY A 762 -14.10 -2.79 -60.88
N GLN A 763 -12.86 -3.25 -60.65
CA GLN A 763 -12.01 -3.85 -61.69
C GLN A 763 -12.59 -5.13 -62.32
N LEU A 764 -13.56 -5.77 -61.67
CA LEU A 764 -14.25 -6.97 -62.17
C LEU A 764 -15.56 -6.67 -62.90
N ARG A 765 -16.10 -5.44 -62.84
CA ARG A 765 -17.27 -5.03 -63.65
C ARG A 765 -16.88 -4.53 -65.04
N SER A 766 -15.61 -4.22 -65.27
CA SER A 766 -15.06 -3.78 -66.56
C SER A 766 -14.34 -4.90 -67.33
N ARG A 767 -14.36 -6.13 -66.82
CA ARG A 767 -14.03 -7.38 -67.51
C ARG A 767 -15.28 -8.23 -67.57
#